data_AF-F4BUK4-F1
#
_entry.id   AF-F4BUK4-F1
#
_cell.length_a   1.000
_cell.length_b   1.000
_cell.length_c   1.000
_cell.angle_alpha   90.00
_cell.angle_beta   90.00
_cell.angle_gamma   90.00
#
_symmetry.space_group_name_H-M   'P 1'
#
loop_
_entity.id
_entity.type
_entity.pdbx_description
1 polymer ?
#
loop_
_entity_poly.entity_id
_entity_poly.type
_entity_poly.pdbx_seq_one_letter_code
_entity_poly.pdbx_strand_id
1 'polypeptide(L)'
;MIKHESIDMAESEKTLQKPDCDAILGSLKDFQRETVDYVFRRLYTDEDCTRRFLVADEVGLGKTLVARGVIAKTIDHLWKTVHRIDIIYICSNSNIAKQNIARLNVLGDDNAHCSSRISLLPTIIKNLEERKINFVSLTPGTSFEVSSGTGIANERALLYWMLKEEWKLEGEGHKRVFCGSMKLMNFKRLVKEYPRHKIDAHLKACFLSLLQDDKDVSDSNSCIALRRKVQELSSAFSEMSLSASRKREMIKESNRCVSELRRLLVRSCLKALEPDLIILDEFQRFKHLMYSDDDEDASTISARELAQELFDYADENSKARVLLLSATPYKMYTTADESGIEDHYKDFLRTLKFLMQDTAAVEKCESILREYRTELFRIGSGDVSHLIHLKESLESHLRRVMVRTERLAASDDRNGMLEEVSDESVKLHPGDLIAYCGLQNVAECLNSRDSLEYWKSSPYTLNFMEKYELKGAFDVACSNNNKKIYSHLSKAEGLLLPWDDIEAYNKVDPRNARLRSLLLGTIGVNAWKLLWLPPSLSYYELRGPFADPALKNFTKRLVFSSWRMVPRMVASLTSYEAERNIIRQFDSSIHKKPDSMKKIGRLLKLGRSHRQGRITGLPILGIVYPSITLAKACDPIGFASQQLPSTDDVIQKAQMVIEKLMVPILETYPGYGIEDEDWYWAAPILLDLHYYRGISEKIFRSRDLAVILSGEEVSDDEDIDESSTLWIEAIAEVNDLIGGKIRLEKPPKDLSLVLAKLALAGPGITCLRALSRVTGGLPANNPWHPFYEISMSSIRMSRSFIRLFNLSTSIALLRGLYSLEDQDGQAYWRQVLDYCLDGGLQAVLDEYVHFLKESEGLFGKEKVEIAGKLSEVVSEAMSLRTASLDVDKIKIDQRLESMSRSIKKMRTNFAVMLSDKKSDEGRSVNRISQVRQAFNSPFWPFVLATTSIGQEGLDFHAYCHAIVHWNLPSNPVDLEQREGRIHRFKGHAIRKNLAAKYGLAEVGPNDIDPWDALFRAGKRDRKSEAGDLVPFWIYPEGDSKIERHVPALPLSRDREKMNELKKSLAVYRMVFGQSRQEDLAAFLINCLNNESMDNLMIDLSPPSDEKGPIS
;
A
#
# COMPACT_ATOMS: atom_id res chain seq x y z
N MET A 1 -42.15 44.28 11.92
CA MET A 1 -41.51 44.62 13.21
C MET A 1 -41.67 43.42 14.15
N ILE A 2 -40.53 42.84 14.54
CA ILE A 2 -40.28 42.02 15.75
C ILE A 2 -41.07 40.70 15.88
N LYS A 3 -40.44 39.60 15.44
CA LYS A 3 -40.27 38.30 16.15
C LYS A 3 -39.70 37.25 15.19
N HIS A 4 -38.39 37.23 15.04
CA HIS A 4 -37.62 36.12 14.44
C HIS A 4 -36.24 36.09 15.11
N GLU A 5 -36.20 35.61 16.35
CA GLU A 5 -34.97 35.28 17.08
C GLU A 5 -35.36 34.22 18.12
N SER A 6 -35.30 32.92 17.75
CA SER A 6 -35.22 31.77 18.69
C SER A 6 -35.41 30.40 17.99
N ILE A 7 -34.81 30.14 16.82
CA ILE A 7 -34.76 28.75 16.28
C ILE A 7 -33.38 28.30 15.73
N ASP A 8 -32.39 29.18 15.48
CA ASP A 8 -31.08 28.75 14.92
C ASP A 8 -29.92 28.70 15.94
N MET A 9 -30.11 28.02 17.07
CA MET A 9 -29.01 27.70 18.02
C MET A 9 -29.09 26.27 18.57
N ALA A 10 -29.64 25.33 17.80
CA ALA A 10 -29.77 23.92 18.22
C ALA A 10 -29.18 22.90 17.23
N GLU A 11 -28.28 23.32 16.32
CA GLU A 11 -27.47 22.41 15.51
C GLU A 11 -25.98 22.65 15.79
N SER A 12 -25.39 21.77 16.60
CA SER A 12 -23.99 21.26 16.55
C SER A 12 -23.24 21.11 17.88
N GLU A 13 -23.90 21.01 19.03
CA GLU A 13 -23.24 20.39 20.21
C GLU A 13 -23.45 18.86 20.17
N LYS A 14 -22.71 18.17 19.30
CA LYS A 14 -22.43 16.75 19.54
C LYS A 14 -21.55 16.69 20.78
N THR A 15 -22.14 16.42 21.94
CA THR A 15 -21.42 16.09 23.17
C THR A 15 -20.48 14.92 22.85
N LEU A 16 -19.17 15.15 22.98
CA LEU A 16 -18.14 14.16 22.69
C LEU A 16 -18.36 12.94 23.62
N GLN A 17 -18.84 11.84 23.06
CA GLN A 17 -19.07 10.62 23.83
C GLN A 17 -17.72 9.94 24.10
N LYS A 18 -17.49 9.53 25.35
CA LYS A 18 -16.30 8.78 25.74
C LYS A 18 -16.18 7.52 24.85
N PRO A 19 -15.03 7.26 24.21
CA PRO A 19 -14.83 6.05 23.42
C PRO A 19 -15.07 4.79 24.26
N ASP A 20 -15.72 3.79 23.67
CA ASP A 20 -15.91 2.48 24.30
C ASP A 20 -14.59 1.69 24.26
N CYS A 21 -13.87 1.69 25.38
CA CYS A 21 -12.59 1.02 25.52
C CYS A 21 -12.73 -0.49 25.31
N ASP A 22 -13.78 -1.10 25.87
CA ASP A 22 -14.00 -2.55 25.82
C ASP A 22 -14.31 -3.01 24.39
N ALA A 23 -15.09 -2.24 23.63
CA ALA A 23 -15.34 -2.53 22.22
C ALA A 23 -14.06 -2.47 21.38
N ILE A 24 -13.16 -1.51 21.64
CA ILE A 24 -11.87 -1.40 20.94
C ILE A 24 -10.96 -2.57 21.30
N LEU A 25 -10.84 -2.90 22.59
CA LEU A 25 -10.03 -4.03 23.06
C LEU A 25 -10.57 -5.38 22.59
N GLY A 26 -11.89 -5.54 22.47
CA GLY A 26 -12.53 -6.74 21.94
C GLY A 26 -12.26 -6.99 20.46
N SER A 27 -11.79 -5.98 19.70
CA SER A 27 -11.36 -6.15 18.31
C SER A 27 -9.91 -6.64 18.17
N LEU A 28 -9.12 -6.56 19.24
CA LEU A 28 -7.73 -7.01 19.26
C LEU A 28 -7.64 -8.52 19.38
N LYS A 29 -6.54 -9.07 18.86
CA LYS A 29 -6.19 -10.48 19.01
C LYS A 29 -5.62 -10.74 20.39
N ASP A 30 -5.74 -11.97 20.88
CA ASP A 30 -5.36 -12.35 22.26
C ASP A 30 -3.95 -11.84 22.65
N PHE A 31 -2.92 -12.13 21.84
CA PHE A 31 -1.55 -11.66 22.09
C PHE A 31 -1.39 -10.12 21.99
N GLN A 32 -2.17 -9.45 21.13
CA GLN A 32 -2.13 -8.00 21.01
C GLN A 32 -2.73 -7.35 22.25
N ARG A 33 -3.80 -7.94 22.79
CA ARG A 33 -4.44 -7.50 24.02
C ARG A 33 -3.51 -7.68 25.21
N GLU A 34 -2.82 -8.82 25.32
CA GLU A 34 -1.79 -9.03 26.34
C GLU A 34 -0.69 -7.96 26.27
N THR A 35 -0.18 -7.64 25.07
CA THR A 35 0.78 -6.55 24.89
C THR A 35 0.21 -5.20 25.31
N VAL A 36 -1.04 -4.87 24.95
CA VAL A 36 -1.70 -3.61 25.36
C VAL A 36 -1.82 -3.52 26.87
N ASP A 37 -2.27 -4.60 27.51
CA ASP A 37 -2.50 -4.67 28.95
C ASP A 37 -1.18 -4.51 29.71
N TYR A 38 -0.12 -5.18 29.26
CA TYR A 38 1.21 -5.08 29.85
C TYR A 38 1.85 -3.70 29.64
N VAL A 39 1.83 -3.15 28.42
CA VAL A 39 2.38 -1.82 28.12
C VAL A 39 1.67 -0.75 28.95
N PHE A 40 0.34 -0.81 29.04
CA PHE A 40 -0.44 0.13 29.83
C PHE A 40 -0.08 0.07 31.32
N ARG A 41 0.07 -1.15 31.86
CA ARG A 41 0.51 -1.35 33.25
C ARG A 41 1.86 -0.70 33.55
N ARG A 42 2.86 -0.98 32.70
CA ARG A 42 4.22 -0.41 32.83
C ARG A 42 4.25 1.11 32.70
N LEU A 43 3.35 1.71 31.91
CA LEU A 43 3.30 3.16 31.72
C LEU A 43 2.54 3.91 32.81
N TYR A 44 1.50 3.31 33.41
CA TYR A 44 0.55 4.04 34.27
C TYR A 44 0.28 3.45 35.65
N THR A 45 0.22 2.12 35.82
CA THR A 45 -0.39 1.53 37.03
C THR A 45 0.57 0.77 37.94
N ASP A 46 1.67 0.23 37.41
CA ASP A 46 2.67 -0.48 38.23
C ASP A 46 3.39 0.50 39.18
N GLU A 47 3.79 0.03 40.37
CA GLU A 47 4.50 0.85 41.37
C GLU A 47 5.83 1.41 40.83
N ASP A 48 6.53 0.62 40.01
CA ASP A 48 7.78 0.98 39.34
C ASP A 48 7.56 1.38 37.87
N CYS A 49 6.52 2.20 37.60
CA CYS A 49 6.18 2.63 36.25
C CYS A 49 7.34 3.30 35.50
N THR A 50 7.39 3.11 34.18
CA THR A 50 8.31 3.81 33.26
C THR A 50 7.60 4.92 32.50
N ARG A 51 8.37 5.91 32.04
CA ARG A 51 7.85 6.96 31.13
C ARG A 51 7.93 6.57 29.67
N ARG A 52 8.80 5.62 29.32
CA ARG A 52 9.14 5.29 27.93
C ARG A 52 9.13 3.78 27.76
N PHE A 53 8.47 3.29 26.72
CA PHE A 53 8.28 1.86 26.49
C PHE A 53 8.44 1.50 25.00
N LEU A 54 9.04 0.35 24.71
CA LEU A 54 9.28 -0.14 23.36
C LEU A 54 8.49 -1.41 23.06
N VAL A 55 7.66 -1.36 22.03
CA VAL A 55 7.02 -2.54 21.44
C VAL A 55 7.81 -2.95 20.20
N ALA A 56 8.58 -4.02 20.36
CA ALA A 56 9.49 -4.57 19.36
C ALA A 56 8.98 -5.84 18.66
N ASP A 57 7.65 -6.04 18.65
CA ASP A 57 7.00 -7.16 17.96
C ASP A 57 7.47 -7.31 16.52
N GLU A 58 7.47 -8.56 16.02
CA GLU A 58 7.85 -8.89 14.66
C GLU A 58 7.10 -8.04 13.62
N VAL A 59 7.76 -7.78 12.48
CA VAL A 59 7.20 -7.02 11.37
C VAL A 59 5.86 -7.65 10.96
N GLY A 60 4.76 -6.90 11.09
CA GLY A 60 3.46 -7.35 10.62
C GLY A 60 2.45 -7.86 11.65
N LEU A 61 2.83 -7.96 12.92
CA LEU A 61 1.93 -8.39 14.01
C LEU A 61 0.95 -7.32 14.50
N GLY A 62 0.85 -6.18 13.82
CA GLY A 62 -0.14 -5.15 14.13
C GLY A 62 0.25 -4.20 15.27
N LYS A 63 1.52 -3.76 15.34
CA LYS A 63 1.99 -2.74 16.31
C LYS A 63 1.10 -1.49 16.38
N THR A 64 0.54 -1.06 15.25
CA THR A 64 -0.41 0.07 15.19
C THR A 64 -1.74 -0.24 15.91
N LEU A 65 -2.22 -1.49 15.87
CA LEU A 65 -3.41 -1.92 16.63
C LEU A 65 -3.11 -2.00 18.13
N VAL A 66 -1.91 -2.46 18.50
CA VAL A 66 -1.43 -2.39 19.89
C VAL A 66 -1.44 -0.93 20.36
N ALA A 67 -0.86 -0.02 19.58
CA ALA A 67 -0.86 1.40 19.89
C ALA A 67 -2.28 1.99 20.00
N ARG A 68 -3.23 1.56 19.15
CA ARG A 68 -4.65 1.93 19.24
C ARG A 68 -5.28 1.48 20.57
N GLY A 69 -4.97 0.26 21.02
CA GLY A 69 -5.42 -0.24 22.32
C GLY A 69 -4.84 0.55 23.50
N VAL A 70 -3.54 0.88 23.44
CA VAL A 70 -2.88 1.74 24.44
C VAL A 70 -3.50 3.14 24.47
N ILE A 71 -3.81 3.72 23.30
CA ILE A 71 -4.55 4.99 23.18
C ILE A 71 -5.91 4.90 23.88
N ALA A 72 -6.69 3.84 23.60
CA ALA A 72 -8.01 3.66 24.18
C ALA A 72 -7.95 3.58 25.72
N LYS A 73 -7.00 2.81 26.28
CA LYS A 73 -6.81 2.73 27.73
C LYS A 73 -6.30 4.05 28.34
N THR A 74 -5.40 4.75 27.65
CA THR A 74 -4.89 6.06 28.09
C THR A 74 -6.02 7.08 28.18
N ILE A 75 -6.88 7.15 27.15
CA ILE A 75 -8.05 8.02 27.16
C ILE A 75 -8.99 7.64 28.29
N ASP A 76 -9.26 6.35 28.49
CA ASP A 76 -10.14 5.86 29.55
C ASP A 76 -9.67 6.29 30.95
N HIS A 77 -8.37 6.16 31.19
CA HIS A 77 -7.69 6.52 32.44
C HIS A 77 -7.65 8.03 32.70
N LEU A 78 -7.29 8.83 31.69
CA LEU A 78 -7.12 10.28 31.83
C LEU A 78 -8.44 11.07 31.71
N TRP A 79 -9.54 10.42 31.29
CA TRP A 79 -10.82 11.09 30.98
C TRP A 79 -11.33 12.02 32.09
N LYS A 80 -11.18 11.61 33.35
CA LYS A 80 -11.66 12.34 34.54
C LYS A 80 -10.60 13.22 35.20
N THR A 81 -9.32 12.99 34.94
CA THR A 81 -8.20 13.61 35.67
C THR A 81 -7.63 14.81 34.94
N VAL A 82 -7.54 14.76 33.61
CA VAL A 82 -6.95 15.83 32.79
C VAL A 82 -8.06 16.60 32.08
N HIS A 83 -7.92 17.93 31.95
CA HIS A 83 -8.89 18.76 31.25
C HIS A 83 -8.96 18.42 29.74
N ARG A 84 -7.80 18.28 29.09
CA ARG A 84 -7.61 18.01 27.66
C ARG A 84 -6.61 16.86 27.49
N ILE A 85 -6.90 15.92 26.58
CA ILE A 85 -6.01 14.78 26.31
C ILE A 85 -5.36 14.96 24.93
N ASP A 86 -4.04 15.11 24.89
CA ASP A 86 -3.29 15.34 23.64
C ASP A 86 -2.43 14.12 23.28
N ILE A 87 -2.76 13.50 22.15
CA ILE A 87 -2.08 12.32 21.62
C ILE A 87 -1.30 12.70 20.37
N ILE A 88 0.02 12.49 20.39
CA ILE A 88 0.92 12.83 19.30
C ILE A 88 1.45 11.56 18.64
N TYR A 89 1.27 11.44 17.33
CA TYR A 89 1.80 10.35 16.51
C TYR A 89 2.88 10.87 15.57
N ILE A 90 4.12 10.38 15.71
CA ILE A 90 5.26 10.77 14.87
C ILE A 90 5.65 9.58 14.01
N CYS A 91 5.77 9.80 12.70
CA CYS A 91 6.17 8.76 11.77
C CYS A 91 7.09 9.28 10.66
N SER A 92 7.82 8.37 10.02
CA SER A 92 8.84 8.71 9.03
C SER A 92 8.27 9.29 7.71
N ASN A 93 7.00 9.01 7.38
CA ASN A 93 6.41 9.33 6.08
C ASN A 93 4.93 9.75 6.20
N SER A 94 4.56 10.87 5.57
CA SER A 94 3.18 11.39 5.58
C SER A 94 2.13 10.44 5.00
N ASN A 95 2.50 9.51 4.12
CA ASN A 95 1.58 8.50 3.57
C ASN A 95 1.26 7.42 4.59
N ILE A 96 2.30 6.95 5.28
CA ILE A 96 2.19 6.01 6.38
C ILE A 96 1.37 6.68 7.49
N ALA A 97 1.58 7.98 7.75
CA ALA A 97 0.76 8.77 8.66
C ALA A 97 -0.72 8.64 8.34
N LYS A 98 -1.15 9.03 7.14
CA LYS A 98 -2.58 8.99 6.75
C LYS A 98 -3.21 7.61 6.93
N GLN A 99 -2.51 6.55 6.51
CA GLN A 99 -3.03 5.19 6.62
C GLN A 99 -3.08 4.70 8.08
N ASN A 100 -2.02 4.94 8.86
CA ASN A 100 -1.95 4.48 10.25
C ASN A 100 -2.90 5.30 11.14
N ILE A 101 -3.11 6.59 10.87
CA ILE A 101 -4.06 7.44 11.61
C ILE A 101 -5.48 6.89 11.53
N ALA A 102 -5.93 6.46 10.34
CA ALA A 102 -7.25 5.84 10.19
C ALA A 102 -7.42 4.60 11.07
N ARG A 103 -6.34 3.83 11.28
CA ARG A 103 -6.31 2.66 12.15
C ARG A 103 -6.14 3.00 13.63
N LEU A 104 -5.46 4.10 13.96
CA LEU A 104 -5.24 4.57 15.33
C LEU A 104 -6.44 5.34 15.89
N ASN A 105 -7.31 5.87 15.03
CA ASN A 105 -8.45 6.67 15.46
C ASN A 105 -9.44 5.82 16.28
N VAL A 106 -9.71 6.28 17.50
CA VAL A 106 -10.68 5.68 18.43
C VAL A 106 -11.96 6.51 18.55
N LEU A 107 -12.01 7.71 17.96
CA LEU A 107 -13.09 8.69 18.12
C LEU A 107 -14.17 8.61 17.02
N GLY A 108 -13.94 7.85 15.95
CA GLY A 108 -14.90 7.68 14.85
C GLY A 108 -15.19 8.94 14.02
N ASP A 109 -14.68 10.10 14.42
CA ASP A 109 -14.86 11.40 13.75
C ASP A 109 -13.66 11.71 12.84
N ASP A 110 -13.94 12.00 11.57
CA ASP A 110 -12.95 12.37 10.56
C ASP A 110 -12.37 13.79 10.82
N ASN A 111 -13.02 14.59 11.67
CA ASN A 111 -12.61 15.98 11.96
C ASN A 111 -11.52 16.09 13.05
N ALA A 112 -11.09 14.97 13.63
CA ALA A 112 -10.00 14.90 14.60
C ALA A 112 -8.61 14.77 13.94
N HIS A 113 -8.51 14.88 12.62
CA HIS A 113 -7.32 14.50 11.85
C HIS A 113 -6.46 15.70 11.42
N CYS A 114 -5.35 15.93 12.11
CA CYS A 114 -4.33 16.86 11.66
C CYS A 114 -3.05 16.10 11.24
N SER A 115 -2.98 15.74 9.95
CA SER A 115 -1.71 15.39 9.29
C SER A 115 -1.17 16.65 8.63
N SER A 116 -0.31 17.38 9.34
CA SER A 116 0.29 18.60 8.79
C SER A 116 1.66 18.89 9.36
N ARG A 117 2.35 19.83 8.69
CA ARG A 117 3.54 20.44 9.27
C ARG A 117 3.12 21.19 10.53
N ILE A 118 3.84 21.04 11.63
CA ILE A 118 3.50 21.68 12.91
C ILE A 118 3.38 23.21 12.82
N SER A 119 4.10 23.82 11.89
CA SER A 119 4.00 25.25 11.53
C SER A 119 2.64 25.67 10.95
N LEU A 120 1.82 24.74 10.46
CA LEU A 120 0.47 24.99 9.95
C LEU A 120 -0.63 24.62 10.95
N LEU A 121 -0.27 24.11 12.13
CA LEU A 121 -1.20 23.79 13.23
C LEU A 121 -2.23 24.91 13.48
N PRO A 122 -1.87 26.21 13.47
CA PRO A 122 -2.83 27.29 13.70
C PRO A 122 -3.96 27.40 12.67
N THR A 123 -3.86 26.74 11.51
CA THR A 123 -4.90 26.79 10.47
C THR A 123 -5.81 25.56 10.44
N ILE A 124 -5.44 24.53 11.18
CA ILE A 124 -6.05 23.21 11.09
C ILE A 124 -6.78 22.86 12.36
N ILE A 125 -6.19 23.16 13.52
CA ILE A 125 -6.86 22.98 14.80
C ILE A 125 -7.44 24.34 15.22
N LYS A 126 -8.77 24.40 15.30
CA LYS A 126 -9.49 25.49 15.95
C LYS A 126 -9.80 25.07 17.38
N ASN A 127 -9.53 25.98 18.32
CA ASN A 127 -9.95 25.84 19.71
C ASN A 127 -9.44 24.53 20.34
N LEU A 128 -8.11 24.36 20.37
CA LEU A 128 -7.42 23.25 21.06
C LEU A 128 -7.98 23.01 22.47
N GLU A 129 -8.41 24.08 23.16
CA GLU A 129 -8.96 24.06 24.52
C GLU A 129 -10.42 23.59 24.60
N GLU A 130 -11.22 23.73 23.54
CA GLU A 130 -12.64 23.32 23.54
C GLU A 130 -12.81 21.81 23.32
N ARG A 131 -11.78 21.14 22.79
CA ARG A 131 -11.82 19.70 22.51
C ARG A 131 -11.27 18.91 23.68
N LYS A 132 -12.04 17.89 24.12
CA LYS A 132 -11.59 16.97 25.18
C LYS A 132 -10.40 16.11 24.77
N ILE A 133 -10.32 15.73 23.49
CA ILE A 133 -9.21 14.93 22.94
C ILE A 133 -8.71 15.57 21.64
N ASN A 134 -7.39 15.69 21.51
CA ASN A 134 -6.73 16.03 20.26
C ASN A 134 -5.79 14.92 19.80
N PHE A 135 -5.86 14.58 18.51
CA PHE A 135 -4.97 13.62 17.88
C PHE A 135 -4.15 14.32 16.80
N VAL A 136 -2.85 14.47 17.01
CA VAL A 136 -1.95 15.22 16.13
C VAL A 136 -0.91 14.29 15.53
N SER A 137 -0.76 14.34 14.21
CA SER A 137 0.25 13.54 13.52
C SER A 137 1.34 14.40 12.89
N LEU A 138 2.59 14.04 13.13
CA LEU A 138 3.77 14.80 12.76
C LEU A 138 4.75 13.94 11.97
N THR A 139 5.58 14.61 11.15
CA THR A 139 6.71 13.98 10.45
C THR A 139 8.01 14.71 10.78
N PRO A 140 9.11 13.99 11.13
CA PRO A 140 10.37 14.60 11.56
C PRO A 140 10.91 15.70 10.65
N GLY A 141 11.11 15.37 9.37
CA GLY A 141 11.71 16.27 8.39
C GLY A 141 10.90 17.54 8.08
N THR A 142 9.65 17.64 8.53
CA THR A 142 8.84 18.85 8.34
C THR A 142 8.46 19.56 9.63
N SER A 143 8.58 18.89 10.77
CA SER A 143 8.11 19.37 12.07
C SER A 143 9.27 19.76 12.98
N PHE A 144 10.35 18.97 13.02
CA PHE A 144 11.51 19.21 13.89
C PHE A 144 12.72 19.74 13.11
N GLU A 145 12.96 19.24 11.90
CA GLU A 145 14.07 19.68 11.04
C GLU A 145 13.75 21.03 10.35
N VAL A 146 13.78 22.12 11.11
CA VAL A 146 13.62 23.48 10.57
C VAL A 146 14.93 23.91 9.91
N SER A 147 15.16 23.43 8.67
CA SER A 147 16.30 23.85 7.85
C SER A 147 16.34 25.37 7.68
N SER A 148 17.51 25.89 7.26
CA SER A 148 17.69 27.31 6.88
C SER A 148 16.80 27.78 5.71
N GLY A 149 15.95 26.89 5.16
CA GLY A 149 14.95 27.21 4.14
C GLY A 149 13.72 27.93 4.68
N THR A 150 12.99 28.58 3.78
CA THR A 150 11.81 29.42 4.10
C THR A 150 10.48 28.65 4.18
N GLY A 151 10.53 27.32 4.19
CA GLY A 151 9.33 26.48 4.17
C GLY A 151 8.54 26.54 2.86
N ILE A 152 7.28 26.09 2.90
CA ILE A 152 6.33 26.14 1.78
C ILE A 152 5.58 27.47 1.73
N ALA A 153 4.96 27.77 0.59
CA ALA A 153 4.27 29.05 0.39
C ALA A 153 3.13 29.31 1.41
N ASN A 154 2.43 28.26 1.83
CA ASN A 154 1.35 28.37 2.83
C ASN A 154 1.86 28.74 4.23
N GLU A 155 3.03 28.25 4.65
CA GLU A 155 3.65 28.63 5.94
C GLU A 155 4.02 30.12 5.92
N ARG A 156 4.56 30.61 4.81
CA ARG A 156 4.94 32.03 4.67
C ARG A 156 3.71 32.94 4.62
N ALA A 157 2.63 32.49 4.00
CA ALA A 157 1.35 33.22 4.00
C ALA A 157 0.73 33.25 5.42
N LEU A 158 0.83 32.16 6.19
CA LEU A 158 0.40 32.12 7.58
C LEU A 158 1.17 33.12 8.45
N LEU A 159 2.51 33.09 8.39
CA LEU A 159 3.37 34.03 9.12
C LEU A 159 3.03 35.48 8.78
N TYR A 160 2.83 35.79 7.49
CA TYR A 160 2.41 37.13 7.06
C TYR A 160 1.11 37.55 7.74
N TRP A 161 0.11 36.67 7.82
CA TRP A 161 -1.18 36.98 8.44
C TRP A 161 -1.13 37.03 9.98
N MET A 162 -0.33 36.19 10.64
CA MET A 162 -0.15 36.23 12.10
C MET A 162 0.51 37.53 12.56
N LEU A 163 1.45 38.06 11.76
CA LEU A 163 2.21 39.28 12.08
C LEU A 163 1.61 40.57 11.50
N LYS A 164 0.62 40.46 10.60
CA LYS A 164 0.13 41.61 9.80
C LYS A 164 -0.27 42.82 10.65
N GLU A 165 -1.07 42.57 11.69
CA GLU A 165 -1.62 43.61 12.57
C GLU A 165 -0.54 44.17 13.50
N GLU A 166 0.18 43.29 14.20
CA GLU A 166 1.22 43.66 15.18
C GLU A 166 2.39 44.42 14.55
N TRP A 167 2.84 43.98 13.38
CA TRP A 167 4.00 44.55 12.69
C TRP A 167 3.61 45.60 11.64
N LYS A 168 2.31 45.84 11.42
CA LYS A 168 1.76 46.78 10.43
C LYS A 168 2.27 46.50 9.01
N LEU A 169 2.14 45.25 8.55
CA LEU A 169 2.70 44.79 7.27
C LEU A 169 1.84 45.21 6.06
N GLU A 170 2.24 46.27 5.36
CA GLU A 170 1.49 46.86 4.24
C GLU A 170 2.27 46.98 2.91
N GLY A 171 1.57 46.86 1.77
CA GLY A 171 2.20 47.06 0.46
C GLY A 171 3.00 45.85 -0.09
N GLU A 172 3.70 46.07 -1.20
CA GLU A 172 4.39 45.00 -1.95
C GLU A 172 5.74 44.60 -1.36
N GLY A 173 6.45 45.55 -0.72
CA GLY A 173 7.75 45.30 -0.08
C GLY A 173 7.67 44.18 0.96
N HIS A 174 6.70 44.24 1.88
CA HIS A 174 6.49 43.19 2.87
C HIS A 174 6.14 41.84 2.24
N LYS A 175 5.28 41.82 1.20
CA LYS A 175 4.96 40.57 0.48
C LYS A 175 6.18 39.99 -0.23
N ARG A 176 7.14 40.83 -0.64
CA ARG A 176 8.43 40.40 -1.21
C ARG A 176 9.33 39.77 -0.16
N VAL A 177 9.26 40.22 1.09
CA VAL A 177 10.01 39.60 2.20
C VAL A 177 9.54 38.16 2.42
N PHE A 178 8.22 37.93 2.43
CA PHE A 178 7.66 36.59 2.67
C PHE A 178 7.55 35.71 1.41
N CYS A 179 7.88 36.18 0.19
CA CYS A 179 7.60 35.39 -1.02
C CYS A 179 8.53 34.17 -1.20
N GLY A 180 9.74 34.20 -0.62
CA GLY A 180 10.77 33.18 -0.82
C GLY A 180 11.15 33.02 -2.30
N SER A 181 11.26 31.78 -2.78
CA SER A 181 11.55 31.45 -4.19
C SER A 181 10.34 31.59 -5.13
N MET A 182 9.14 31.87 -4.62
CA MET A 182 7.93 31.97 -5.41
C MET A 182 7.88 33.29 -6.20
N LYS A 183 7.33 33.28 -7.42
CA LYS A 183 7.01 34.53 -8.14
C LYS A 183 6.03 35.36 -7.31
N LEU A 184 6.34 36.65 -7.13
CA LEU A 184 5.57 37.58 -6.29
C LEU A 184 4.07 37.64 -6.68
N MET A 185 3.74 37.57 -7.97
CA MET A 185 2.34 37.55 -8.43
C MET A 185 1.57 36.36 -7.87
N ASN A 186 2.17 35.16 -7.88
CA ASN A 186 1.54 33.96 -7.33
C ASN A 186 1.41 34.04 -5.80
N PHE A 187 2.41 34.61 -5.12
CA PHE A 187 2.35 34.82 -3.67
C PHE A 187 1.28 35.86 -3.29
N LYS A 188 1.12 36.94 -4.06
CA LYS A 188 0.02 37.91 -3.87
C LYS A 188 -1.34 37.25 -3.99
N ARG A 189 -1.53 36.38 -4.99
CA ARG A 189 -2.76 35.58 -5.16
C ARG A 189 -3.00 34.70 -3.93
N LEU A 190 -1.97 33.96 -3.50
CA LEU A 190 -2.05 33.10 -2.32
C LEU A 190 -2.44 33.86 -1.05
N VAL A 191 -1.80 35.00 -0.77
CA VAL A 191 -2.12 35.83 0.42
C VAL A 191 -3.54 36.37 0.37
N LYS A 192 -4.06 36.72 -0.82
CA LYS A 192 -5.43 37.21 -1.01
C LYS A 192 -6.48 36.11 -0.81
N GLU A 193 -6.21 34.91 -1.30
CA GLU A 193 -7.10 33.74 -1.22
C GLU A 193 -6.93 32.95 0.10
N TYR A 194 -5.98 33.35 0.96
CA TYR A 194 -5.66 32.62 2.19
C TYR A 194 -6.85 32.64 3.17
N PRO A 195 -7.22 31.48 3.75
CA PRO A 195 -8.38 31.39 4.64
C PRO A 195 -8.09 31.96 6.04
N ARG A 196 -7.97 33.30 6.16
CA ARG A 196 -7.61 33.99 7.41
C ARG A 196 -8.53 33.72 8.61
N HIS A 197 -9.81 33.41 8.36
CA HIS A 197 -10.79 33.06 9.40
C HIS A 197 -10.55 31.67 10.01
N LYS A 198 -9.56 30.93 9.50
CA LYS A 198 -9.15 29.63 10.03
C LYS A 198 -7.96 29.71 10.99
N ILE A 199 -7.33 30.89 11.15
CA ILE A 199 -6.19 31.05 12.06
C ILE A 199 -6.70 31.08 13.50
N ASP A 200 -6.21 30.16 14.32
CA ASP A 200 -6.52 30.03 15.74
C ASP A 200 -5.98 31.22 16.55
N ALA A 201 -6.85 31.81 17.37
CA ALA A 201 -6.54 33.02 18.12
C ALA A 201 -5.59 32.76 19.30
N HIS A 202 -5.73 31.61 19.98
CA HIS A 202 -4.91 31.23 21.12
C HIS A 202 -3.47 30.93 20.67
N LEU A 203 -3.29 30.12 19.62
CA LEU A 203 -1.97 29.85 19.05
C LEU A 203 -1.30 31.11 18.48
N LYS A 204 -2.08 32.02 17.89
CA LYS A 204 -1.56 33.35 17.51
C LYS A 204 -1.06 34.12 18.73
N ALA A 205 -1.82 34.15 19.83
CA ALA A 205 -1.42 34.82 21.05
C ALA A 205 -0.16 34.20 21.67
N CYS A 206 -0.07 32.87 21.75
CA CYS A 206 1.12 32.16 22.23
C CYS A 206 2.37 32.47 21.39
N PHE A 207 2.23 32.47 20.06
CA PHE A 207 3.32 32.86 19.15
C PHE A 207 3.78 34.30 19.39
N LEU A 208 2.84 35.24 19.54
CA LEU A 208 3.15 36.64 19.81
C LEU A 208 3.78 36.85 21.19
N SER A 209 3.35 36.10 22.21
CA SER A 209 3.94 36.12 23.55
C SER A 209 5.39 35.63 23.52
N LEU A 210 5.67 34.51 22.85
CA LEU A 210 7.03 33.99 22.67
C LEU A 210 7.93 34.95 21.90
N LEU A 211 7.37 35.66 20.91
CA LEU A 211 8.08 36.75 20.25
C LEU A 211 8.42 37.89 21.23
N GLN A 212 7.58 38.20 22.20
CA GLN A 212 7.81 39.31 23.14
C GLN A 212 8.72 38.96 24.33
N ASP A 213 8.78 37.68 24.74
CA ASP A 213 9.48 37.21 25.94
C ASP A 213 10.98 36.94 25.75
N ASP A 214 11.53 37.22 24.57
CA ASP A 214 12.96 37.03 24.25
C ASP A 214 13.80 38.14 24.91
N LYS A 215 14.10 37.95 26.21
CA LYS A 215 14.68 38.94 27.13
C LYS A 215 16.16 39.28 26.89
N ASP A 216 16.84 38.65 25.92
CA ASP A 216 18.22 38.97 25.57
C ASP A 216 18.30 40.01 24.45
N VAL A 217 18.40 41.29 24.87
CA VAL A 217 18.57 42.47 24.01
C VAL A 217 19.89 42.42 23.19
N SER A 218 20.82 41.53 23.54
CA SER A 218 22.09 41.33 22.85
C SER A 218 22.06 40.30 21.71
N ASP A 219 21.00 39.51 21.56
CA ASP A 219 20.93 38.52 20.48
C ASP A 219 20.34 39.12 19.18
N SER A 220 21.02 38.84 18.08
CA SER A 220 20.65 39.24 16.71
C SER A 220 19.30 38.68 16.23
N ASN A 221 18.71 37.77 17.01
CA ASN A 221 17.46 37.06 16.74
C ASN A 221 16.25 37.56 17.56
N SER A 222 16.41 38.57 18.43
CA SER A 222 15.28 39.12 19.20
C SER A 222 14.14 39.64 18.31
N CYS A 223 12.90 39.64 18.81
CA CYS A 223 11.73 40.11 18.04
C CYS A 223 11.87 41.55 17.55
N ILE A 224 12.48 42.42 18.34
CA ILE A 224 12.76 43.81 17.95
C ILE A 224 13.72 43.83 16.75
N ALA A 225 14.77 43.00 16.77
CA ALA A 225 15.72 42.88 15.67
C ALA A 225 15.07 42.32 14.40
N LEU A 226 14.27 41.25 14.51
CA LEU A 226 13.55 40.65 13.39
C LEU A 226 12.53 41.62 12.77
N ARG A 227 11.75 42.32 13.60
CA ARG A 227 10.78 43.33 13.16
C ARG A 227 11.47 44.46 12.40
N ARG A 228 12.54 45.03 12.97
CA ARG A 228 13.33 46.09 12.33
C ARG A 228 13.86 45.62 10.97
N LYS A 229 14.41 44.41 10.91
CA LYS A 229 15.00 43.85 9.69
C LYS A 229 13.96 43.62 8.59
N VAL A 230 12.76 43.16 8.95
CA VAL A 230 11.64 43.03 7.99
C VAL A 230 11.21 44.39 7.44
N GLN A 231 11.18 45.44 8.27
CA GLN A 231 10.88 46.80 7.83
C GLN A 231 11.96 47.37 6.92
N GLU A 232 13.24 47.20 7.26
CA GLU A 232 14.39 47.62 6.44
C GLU A 232 14.37 46.94 5.06
N LEU A 233 14.17 45.61 5.04
CA LEU A 233 14.09 44.84 3.80
C LEU A 233 12.89 45.27 2.94
N SER A 234 11.74 45.52 3.56
CA SER A 234 10.52 45.97 2.86
C SER A 234 10.72 47.33 2.18
N SER A 235 11.30 48.30 2.90
CA SER A 235 11.62 49.63 2.37
C SER A 235 12.61 49.53 1.21
N ALA A 236 13.68 48.75 1.39
CA ALA A 236 14.69 48.55 0.36
C ALA A 236 14.12 47.86 -0.89
N PHE A 237 13.17 46.92 -0.76
CA PHE A 237 12.51 46.28 -1.92
C PHE A 237 11.62 47.24 -2.71
N SER A 238 11.27 48.38 -2.13
CA SER A 238 10.45 49.42 -2.75
C SER A 238 11.28 50.44 -3.54
N GLU A 239 12.62 50.36 -3.48
CA GLU A 239 13.53 51.22 -4.24
C GLU A 239 13.57 50.85 -5.74
N MET A 240 13.45 51.85 -6.62
CA MET A 240 13.27 51.67 -8.07
C MET A 240 14.52 51.14 -8.81
N SER A 241 15.71 51.13 -8.20
CA SER A 241 16.99 50.85 -8.88
C SER A 241 17.93 49.89 -8.13
N LEU A 242 17.46 48.69 -7.80
CA LEU A 242 18.30 47.67 -7.16
C LEU A 242 19.19 46.92 -8.17
N SER A 243 20.50 46.85 -7.90
CA SER A 243 21.42 46.00 -8.66
C SER A 243 21.10 44.51 -8.45
N ALA A 244 21.44 43.66 -9.43
CA ALA A 244 21.20 42.21 -9.36
C ALA A 244 21.94 41.53 -8.20
N SER A 245 23.07 42.09 -7.75
CA SER A 245 23.81 41.59 -6.58
C SER A 245 23.07 41.91 -5.28
N ARG A 246 22.68 43.17 -5.08
CA ARG A 246 21.97 43.61 -3.87
C ARG A 246 20.61 42.94 -3.72
N LYS A 247 19.91 42.71 -4.83
CA LYS A 247 18.66 41.93 -4.84
C LYS A 247 18.85 40.49 -4.36
N ARG A 248 19.95 39.82 -4.74
CA ARG A 248 20.26 38.45 -4.27
C ARG A 248 20.58 38.43 -2.78
N GLU A 249 21.36 39.40 -2.31
CA GLU A 249 21.69 39.56 -0.90
C GLU A 249 20.43 39.79 -0.04
N MET A 250 19.55 40.68 -0.47
CA MET A 250 18.28 40.93 0.22
C MET A 250 17.37 39.71 0.25
N ILE A 251 17.30 38.92 -0.84
CA ILE A 251 16.55 37.66 -0.85
C ILE A 251 17.14 36.67 0.17
N LYS A 252 18.47 36.58 0.27
CA LYS A 252 19.13 35.72 1.25
C LYS A 252 18.80 36.14 2.69
N GLU A 253 18.84 37.44 2.97
CA GLU A 253 18.54 37.98 4.31
C GLU A 253 17.06 37.86 4.67
N SER A 254 16.19 38.07 3.69
CA SER A 254 14.76 37.82 3.81
C SER A 254 14.46 36.37 4.14
N ASN A 255 15.15 35.45 3.46
CA ASN A 255 14.99 34.02 3.73
C ASN A 255 15.44 33.65 5.16
N ARG A 256 16.50 34.29 5.66
CA ARG A 256 16.95 34.12 7.05
C ARG A 256 15.89 34.59 8.04
N CYS A 257 15.34 35.80 7.87
CA CYS A 257 14.27 36.32 8.74
C CYS A 257 13.05 35.39 8.77
N VAL A 258 12.61 34.90 7.60
CA VAL A 258 11.47 33.97 7.51
C VAL A 258 11.79 32.63 8.18
N SER A 259 13.03 32.13 8.06
CA SER A 259 13.45 30.89 8.73
C SER A 259 13.39 31.01 10.26
N GLU A 260 13.89 32.11 10.83
CA GLU A 260 13.82 32.34 12.29
C GLU A 260 12.37 32.50 12.79
N LEU A 261 11.54 33.27 12.08
CA LEU A 261 10.12 33.40 12.39
C LEU A 261 9.39 32.05 12.36
N ARG A 262 9.74 31.19 11.40
CA ARG A 262 9.21 29.83 11.31
C ARG A 262 9.66 28.97 12.49
N ARG A 263 10.91 29.08 12.96
CA ARG A 263 11.38 28.36 14.17
C ARG A 263 10.60 28.77 15.41
N LEU A 264 10.41 30.06 15.62
CA LEU A 264 9.62 30.58 16.75
C LEU A 264 8.17 30.09 16.68
N LEU A 265 7.58 30.04 15.48
CA LEU A 265 6.24 29.51 15.29
C LEU A 265 6.17 28.03 15.67
N VAL A 266 7.10 27.20 15.18
CA VAL A 266 7.17 25.78 15.52
C VAL A 266 7.30 25.57 17.03
N ARG A 267 8.18 26.31 17.70
CA ARG A 267 8.36 26.24 19.16
C ARG A 267 7.09 26.64 19.92
N SER A 268 6.39 27.69 19.46
CA SER A 268 5.12 28.11 20.05
C SER A 268 4.02 27.06 19.90
N CYS A 269 3.95 26.40 18.74
CA CYS A 269 3.01 25.30 18.52
C CYS A 269 3.33 24.08 19.41
N LEU A 270 4.61 23.75 19.60
CA LEU A 270 5.02 22.63 20.46
C LEU A 270 4.65 22.86 21.92
N LYS A 271 4.90 24.08 22.44
CA LYS A 271 4.52 24.42 23.82
C LYS A 271 3.02 24.37 24.08
N ALA A 272 2.20 24.59 23.05
CA ALA A 272 0.75 24.57 23.18
C ALA A 272 0.12 23.17 23.14
N LEU A 273 0.87 22.13 22.73
CA LEU A 273 0.38 20.77 22.44
C LEU A 273 0.35 19.82 23.66
N GLU A 274 0.68 20.30 24.87
CA GLU A 274 0.61 19.62 26.19
C GLU A 274 0.44 18.08 26.16
N PRO A 275 1.43 17.31 25.64
CA PRO A 275 1.21 15.92 25.29
C PRO A 275 1.08 14.97 26.48
N ASP A 276 0.08 14.10 26.45
CA ASP A 276 -0.09 12.99 27.40
C ASP A 276 0.56 11.69 26.89
N LEU A 277 0.40 11.39 25.60
CA LEU A 277 0.94 10.18 24.97
C LEU A 277 1.56 10.51 23.61
N ILE A 278 2.84 10.14 23.45
CA ILE A 278 3.61 10.31 22.23
C ILE A 278 3.95 8.93 21.67
N ILE A 279 3.60 8.69 20.42
CA ILE A 279 3.84 7.43 19.73
C ILE A 279 4.86 7.68 18.62
N LEU A 280 6.01 7.02 18.71
CA LEU A 280 7.09 7.09 17.71
C LEU A 280 7.10 5.81 16.89
N ASP A 281 6.62 5.88 15.65
CA ASP A 281 6.64 4.75 14.71
C ASP A 281 7.84 4.84 13.76
N GLU A 282 8.49 3.70 13.50
CA GLU A 282 9.73 3.59 12.73
C GLU A 282 10.86 4.52 13.23
N PHE A 283 10.99 4.67 14.55
CA PHE A 283 11.90 5.62 15.17
C PHE A 283 13.38 5.46 14.79
N GLN A 284 13.77 4.26 14.37
CA GLN A 284 15.12 3.96 13.89
C GLN A 284 15.54 4.84 12.70
N ARG A 285 14.59 5.45 11.98
CA ARG A 285 14.83 6.37 10.87
C ARG A 285 15.17 7.80 11.32
N PHE A 286 14.92 8.14 12.58
CA PHE A 286 15.08 9.48 13.12
C PHE A 286 15.70 9.47 14.53
N LYS A 287 16.68 8.58 14.74
CA LYS A 287 17.47 8.45 15.98
C LYS A 287 18.12 9.74 16.44
N HIS A 288 18.49 10.60 15.50
CA HIS A 288 19.02 11.94 15.75
C HIS A 288 18.08 12.83 16.60
N LEU A 289 16.78 12.52 16.65
CA LEU A 289 15.83 13.21 17.54
C LEU A 289 15.92 12.73 19.00
N MET A 290 16.53 11.58 19.27
CA MET A 290 16.58 10.95 20.59
C MET A 290 17.92 11.17 21.29
N TYR A 291 19.02 10.97 20.58
CA TYR A 291 20.38 10.99 21.13
C TYR A 291 21.39 11.55 20.13
N SER A 292 22.53 12.04 20.62
CA SER A 292 23.59 12.64 19.80
C SER A 292 24.44 11.61 19.07
N ASP A 293 24.78 11.94 17.83
CA ASP A 293 25.88 11.34 17.08
C ASP A 293 27.14 12.24 17.09
N ASP A 294 28.32 11.67 16.77
CA ASP A 294 29.62 12.35 16.91
C ASP A 294 29.85 13.46 15.84
N ASP A 295 29.07 13.47 14.75
CA ASP A 295 29.13 14.44 13.64
C ASP A 295 27.73 15.07 13.35
N GLU A 296 27.22 15.91 14.26
CA GLU A 296 25.90 16.55 14.10
C GLU A 296 25.97 17.99 13.56
N ASP A 297 25.23 18.27 12.48
CA ASP A 297 24.97 19.64 12.03
C ASP A 297 24.04 20.40 13.00
N ALA A 298 24.18 21.73 13.06
CA ALA A 298 23.41 22.60 13.96
C ALA A 298 21.87 22.47 13.82
N SER A 299 21.37 22.12 12.63
CA SER A 299 19.94 21.86 12.43
C SER A 299 19.44 20.60 13.14
N THR A 300 20.29 19.57 13.22
CA THR A 300 19.99 18.30 13.87
C THR A 300 19.94 18.49 15.39
N ILE A 301 20.87 19.26 15.93
CA ILE A 301 20.91 19.64 17.35
C ILE A 301 19.61 20.38 17.74
N SER A 302 19.22 21.40 16.98
CA SER A 302 17.99 22.15 17.27
C SER A 302 16.72 21.28 17.13
N ALA A 303 16.67 20.39 16.15
CA ALA A 303 15.57 19.44 16.00
C ALA A 303 15.45 18.49 17.21
N ARG A 304 16.59 18.04 17.74
CA ARG A 304 16.67 17.19 18.94
C ARG A 304 16.23 17.93 20.19
N GLU A 305 16.65 19.17 20.39
CA GLU A 305 16.20 20.01 21.52
C GLU A 305 14.67 20.16 21.54
N LEU A 306 14.07 20.46 20.39
CA LEU A 306 12.61 20.57 20.26
C LEU A 306 11.89 19.24 20.52
N ALA A 307 12.48 18.12 20.08
CA ALA A 307 11.93 16.78 20.33
C ALA A 307 12.04 16.39 21.81
N GLN A 308 13.15 16.72 22.47
CA GLN A 308 13.34 16.47 23.91
C GLN A 308 12.37 17.32 24.76
N GLU A 309 12.16 18.60 24.41
CA GLU A 309 11.16 19.46 25.07
C GLU A 309 9.75 18.82 25.00
N LEU A 310 9.44 18.14 23.90
CA LEU A 310 8.19 17.39 23.74
C LEU A 310 8.16 16.09 24.55
N PHE A 311 9.23 15.28 24.51
CA PHE A 311 9.28 13.97 25.19
C PHE A 311 9.31 14.07 26.71
N ASP A 312 9.90 15.14 27.24
CA ASP A 312 10.06 15.35 28.68
C ASP A 312 8.98 16.27 29.28
N TYR A 313 7.98 16.66 28.48
CA TYR A 313 6.84 17.48 28.93
C TYR A 313 6.20 16.91 30.21
N ALA A 314 5.93 17.82 31.14
CA ALA A 314 5.31 17.56 32.43
C ALA A 314 4.64 18.84 32.95
N ASP A 315 3.41 18.71 33.44
CA ASP A 315 2.68 19.77 34.13
C ASP A 315 2.17 19.26 35.50
N GLU A 316 1.28 20.01 36.14
CA GLU A 316 0.72 19.65 37.46
C GLU A 316 -0.23 18.43 37.39
N ASN A 317 -0.80 18.14 36.21
CA ASN A 317 -1.87 17.16 36.05
C ASN A 317 -1.44 15.89 35.30
N SER A 318 -0.38 15.96 34.49
CA SER A 318 0.06 14.93 33.56
C SER A 318 1.56 15.02 33.26
N LYS A 319 2.09 13.89 32.80
CA LYS A 319 3.47 13.75 32.34
C LYS A 319 3.45 12.95 31.05
N ALA A 320 4.12 13.46 30.03
CA ALA A 320 4.20 12.79 28.74
C ALA A 320 4.74 11.36 28.89
N ARG A 321 4.05 10.41 28.25
CA ARG A 321 4.48 9.01 28.07
C ARG A 321 4.89 8.78 26.62
N VAL A 322 5.98 8.03 26.40
CA VAL A 322 6.48 7.76 25.05
C VAL A 322 6.39 6.26 24.73
N LEU A 323 5.71 5.92 23.65
CA LEU A 323 5.59 4.58 23.11
C LEU A 323 6.39 4.47 21.81
N LEU A 324 7.45 3.66 21.80
CA LEU A 324 8.23 3.35 20.61
C LEU A 324 7.65 2.11 19.92
N LEU A 325 7.43 2.20 18.61
CA LEU A 325 7.03 1.08 17.76
C LEU A 325 8.13 0.81 16.74
N SER A 326 8.82 -0.33 16.86
CA SER A 326 9.79 -0.74 15.84
C SER A 326 10.12 -2.23 15.94
N ALA A 327 10.02 -2.97 14.84
CA ALA A 327 10.49 -4.35 14.82
C ALA A 327 12.02 -4.46 14.92
N THR A 328 12.73 -3.42 14.51
CA THR A 328 14.21 -3.37 14.41
C THR A 328 14.71 -2.06 15.00
N PRO A 329 14.64 -1.90 16.34
CA PRO A 329 14.91 -0.64 17.03
C PRO A 329 16.34 -0.11 16.87
N TYR A 330 17.30 -0.98 16.60
CA TYR A 330 18.72 -0.64 16.44
C TYR A 330 19.28 -1.28 15.16
N LYS A 331 20.42 -0.78 14.66
CA LYS A 331 21.13 -1.50 13.58
C LYS A 331 21.66 -2.80 14.20
N MET A 332 21.41 -3.91 13.53
CA MET A 332 21.51 -5.23 14.14
C MET A 332 22.62 -6.10 13.52
N TYR A 333 23.27 -5.65 12.43
CA TYR A 333 24.26 -6.43 11.70
C TYR A 333 24.96 -5.59 10.60
N THR A 334 26.30 -5.55 10.55
CA THR A 334 27.09 -4.98 9.43
C THR A 334 28.25 -5.93 9.13
N THR A 335 28.22 -6.55 7.96
CA THR A 335 29.33 -7.37 7.45
C THR A 335 30.61 -6.54 7.35
N ALA A 336 31.77 -7.19 7.52
CA ALA A 336 33.12 -6.59 7.52
C ALA A 336 33.44 -5.59 6.38
N ASP A 337 32.75 -5.66 5.24
CA ASP A 337 32.88 -4.68 4.13
C ASP A 337 32.32 -3.28 4.45
N GLU A 338 31.61 -3.10 5.58
CA GLU A 338 31.07 -1.83 6.08
C GLU A 338 31.80 -1.35 7.36
N SER A 339 33.11 -1.60 7.47
CA SER A 339 33.96 -1.29 8.64
C SER A 339 34.13 0.21 8.98
N GLY A 340 33.25 1.08 8.48
CA GLY A 340 33.30 2.53 8.66
C GLY A 340 32.11 3.18 9.37
N ILE A 341 31.06 2.43 9.77
CA ILE A 341 29.82 3.05 10.28
C ILE A 341 29.29 2.30 11.51
N GLU A 342 29.40 2.96 12.68
CA GLU A 342 28.76 2.73 13.99
C GLU A 342 28.62 1.30 14.56
N ASP A 343 29.14 1.13 15.77
CA ASP A 343 29.09 -0.10 16.58
C ASP A 343 27.66 -0.40 17.10
N HIS A 344 26.99 -1.44 16.56
CA HIS A 344 25.60 -1.85 16.88
C HIS A 344 25.30 -1.93 18.38
N TYR A 345 26.27 -2.37 19.17
CA TYR A 345 26.15 -2.47 20.62
C TYR A 345 25.97 -1.10 21.27
N LYS A 346 26.68 -0.07 20.77
CA LYS A 346 26.53 1.30 21.26
C LYS A 346 25.14 1.84 20.96
N ASP A 347 24.58 1.54 19.79
CA ASP A 347 23.24 1.98 19.38
C ASP A 347 22.12 1.32 20.23
N PHE A 348 22.26 0.04 20.53
CA PHE A 348 21.39 -0.64 21.50
C PHE A 348 21.46 0.01 22.90
N LEU A 349 22.66 0.26 23.41
CA LEU A 349 22.83 0.93 24.70
C LEU A 349 22.31 2.37 24.71
N ARG A 350 22.47 3.13 23.62
CA ARG A 350 21.85 4.47 23.47
C ARG A 350 20.32 4.38 23.57
N THR A 351 19.73 3.37 22.93
CA THR A 351 18.28 3.11 23.01
C THR A 351 17.83 2.76 24.43
N LEU A 352 18.56 1.88 25.14
CA LEU A 352 18.26 1.56 26.53
C LEU A 352 18.40 2.77 27.47
N LYS A 353 19.43 3.61 27.28
CA LYS A 353 19.59 4.87 28.02
C LYS A 353 18.39 5.80 27.82
N PHE A 354 17.90 5.89 26.59
CA PHE A 354 16.69 6.65 26.29
C PHE A 354 15.46 6.07 26.98
N LEU A 355 15.28 4.74 26.99
CA LEU A 355 14.11 4.07 27.57
C LEU A 355 14.08 4.08 29.10
N MET A 356 15.19 3.72 29.76
CA MET A 356 15.24 3.53 31.21
C MET A 356 15.36 4.84 31.98
N GLN A 357 15.96 5.89 31.39
CA GLN A 357 16.29 7.16 32.05
C GLN A 357 17.05 7.01 33.40
N ASP A 358 17.65 5.84 33.64
CA ASP A 358 18.41 5.51 34.85
C ASP A 358 19.76 4.91 34.42
N THR A 359 20.84 5.64 34.73
CA THR A 359 22.20 5.23 34.36
C THR A 359 22.64 3.96 35.10
N ALA A 360 22.27 3.80 36.37
CA ALA A 360 22.65 2.63 37.16
C ALA A 360 21.96 1.35 36.66
N ALA A 361 20.67 1.46 36.29
CA ALA A 361 19.95 0.32 35.72
C ALA A 361 20.50 -0.10 34.34
N VAL A 362 20.91 0.87 33.51
CA VAL A 362 21.57 0.59 32.23
C VAL A 362 22.92 -0.08 32.44
N GLU A 363 23.75 0.41 33.35
CA GLU A 363 25.04 -0.21 33.68
C GLU A 363 24.89 -1.64 34.19
N LYS A 364 23.86 -1.90 35.00
CA LYS A 364 23.52 -3.26 35.45
C LYS A 364 23.12 -4.16 34.27
N CYS A 365 22.22 -3.72 33.39
CA CYS A 365 21.89 -4.46 32.17
C CYS A 365 23.14 -4.73 31.30
N GLU A 366 24.02 -3.74 31.18
CA GLU A 366 25.28 -3.85 30.44
C GLU A 366 26.19 -4.92 31.04
N SER A 367 26.30 -4.99 32.38
CA SER A 367 27.08 -6.03 33.06
C SER A 367 26.53 -7.44 32.82
N ILE A 368 25.21 -7.62 32.93
CA ILE A 368 24.53 -8.91 32.69
C ILE A 368 24.74 -9.36 31.24
N LEU A 369 24.63 -8.44 30.26
CA LEU A 369 24.89 -8.74 28.86
C LEU A 369 26.33 -9.23 28.65
N ARG A 370 27.32 -8.54 29.24
CA ARG A 370 28.73 -8.93 29.14
C ARG A 370 29.00 -10.29 29.77
N GLU A 371 28.40 -10.59 30.92
CA GLU A 371 28.49 -11.89 31.60
C GLU A 371 27.84 -12.99 30.75
N TYR A 372 26.60 -12.77 30.28
CA TYR A 372 25.88 -13.70 29.40
C TYR A 372 26.69 -14.05 28.15
N ARG A 373 27.32 -13.05 27.51
CA ARG A 373 28.21 -13.27 26.37
C ARG A 373 29.41 -14.15 26.71
N THR A 374 30.03 -13.88 27.85
CA THR A 374 31.24 -14.60 28.27
C THR A 374 30.92 -16.07 28.50
N GLU A 375 29.77 -16.36 29.08
CA GLU A 375 29.30 -17.73 29.30
C GLU A 375 28.78 -18.39 28.01
N LEU A 376 28.20 -17.64 27.06
CA LEU A 376 27.86 -18.16 25.74
C LEU A 376 29.09 -18.68 24.98
N PHE A 377 30.27 -18.06 25.14
CA PHE A 377 31.52 -18.59 24.58
C PHE A 377 32.04 -19.86 25.30
N ARG A 378 31.46 -20.22 26.44
CA ARG A 378 31.84 -21.39 27.26
C ARG A 378 30.83 -22.54 27.19
N ILE A 379 29.84 -22.46 26.30
CA ILE A 379 28.66 -23.35 26.20
C ILE A 379 28.97 -24.87 26.16
N GLY A 380 30.17 -25.27 25.73
CA GLY A 380 30.61 -26.68 25.72
C GLY A 380 31.32 -27.17 26.98
N SER A 381 31.60 -26.30 27.95
CA SER A 381 32.40 -26.58 29.16
C SER A 381 31.89 -25.91 30.44
N GLY A 382 30.90 -25.02 30.33
CA GLY A 382 30.33 -24.24 31.43
C GLY A 382 29.01 -24.80 31.98
N ASP A 383 28.48 -24.15 33.02
CA ASP A 383 27.22 -24.50 33.67
C ASP A 383 26.02 -23.89 32.92
N VAL A 384 25.26 -24.73 32.22
CA VAL A 384 24.04 -24.34 31.48
C VAL A 384 23.00 -23.69 32.41
N SER A 385 22.96 -24.08 33.68
CA SER A 385 22.02 -23.54 34.67
C SER A 385 22.30 -22.07 34.97
N HIS A 386 23.59 -21.69 35.04
CA HIS A 386 24.01 -20.31 35.22
C HIS A 386 23.65 -19.44 34.00
N LEU A 387 23.80 -19.97 32.79
CA LEU A 387 23.36 -19.31 31.55
C LEU A 387 21.86 -19.04 31.52
N ILE A 388 21.04 -20.01 31.95
CA ILE A 388 19.58 -19.83 32.04
C ILE A 388 19.24 -18.75 33.08
N HIS A 389 19.90 -18.72 34.23
CA HIS A 389 19.68 -17.67 35.23
C HIS A 389 20.07 -16.27 34.71
N LEU A 390 21.20 -16.15 33.99
CA LEU A 390 21.61 -14.89 33.36
C LEU A 390 20.60 -14.45 32.30
N LYS A 391 20.08 -15.39 31.50
CA LYS A 391 19.01 -15.16 30.54
C LYS A 391 17.74 -14.62 31.23
N GLU A 392 17.22 -15.32 32.24
CA GLU A 392 16.01 -14.91 32.96
C GLU A 392 16.16 -13.54 33.63
N SER A 393 17.34 -13.27 34.19
CA SER A 393 17.69 -11.95 34.74
C SER A 393 17.68 -10.86 33.67
N LEU A 394 18.28 -11.13 32.50
CA LEU A 394 18.29 -10.20 31.37
C LEU A 394 16.86 -9.93 30.87
N GLU A 395 16.05 -10.98 30.69
CA GLU A 395 14.64 -10.86 30.31
C GLU A 395 13.86 -10.00 31.31
N SER A 396 14.04 -10.23 32.61
CA SER A 396 13.38 -9.45 33.67
C SER A 396 13.72 -7.96 33.59
N HIS A 397 15.00 -7.60 33.36
CA HIS A 397 15.40 -6.19 33.27
C HIS A 397 14.90 -5.54 31.97
N LEU A 398 14.96 -6.25 30.83
CA LEU A 398 14.49 -5.73 29.55
C LEU A 398 12.96 -5.59 29.52
N ARG A 399 12.21 -6.57 30.05
CA ARG A 399 10.73 -6.55 30.13
C ARG A 399 10.17 -5.34 30.88
N ARG A 400 10.97 -4.64 31.70
CA ARG A 400 10.56 -3.39 32.36
C ARG A 400 10.27 -2.25 31.39
N VAL A 401 10.96 -2.23 30.25
CA VAL A 401 10.90 -1.13 29.26
C VAL A 401 10.62 -1.58 27.83
N MET A 402 10.59 -2.89 27.57
CA MET A 402 10.30 -3.39 26.23
C MET A 402 9.61 -4.76 26.21
N VAL A 403 8.84 -5.04 25.16
CA VAL A 403 8.32 -6.37 24.82
C VAL A 403 8.52 -6.68 23.35
N ARG A 404 8.53 -7.96 23.00
CA ARG A 404 8.63 -8.46 21.63
C ARG A 404 7.93 -9.80 21.48
N THR A 405 6.91 -9.82 20.65
CA THR A 405 6.19 -11.03 20.20
C THR A 405 6.75 -11.49 18.85
N GLU A 406 6.97 -12.79 18.68
CA GLU A 406 7.48 -13.40 17.43
C GLU A 406 6.56 -14.53 16.94
N ARG A 407 6.49 -14.72 15.62
CA ARG A 407 5.66 -15.76 14.97
C ARG A 407 6.22 -17.16 15.14
N LEU A 408 7.55 -17.30 15.10
CA LEU A 408 8.21 -18.60 15.10
C LEU A 408 8.05 -19.34 16.42
N ALA A 409 7.73 -18.62 17.52
CA ALA A 409 7.40 -19.23 18.80
C ALA A 409 6.08 -20.04 18.76
N ALA A 410 5.21 -19.81 17.76
CA ALA A 410 3.89 -20.41 17.66
C ALA A 410 3.75 -21.57 16.65
N SER A 411 4.79 -21.90 15.86
CA SER A 411 4.75 -23.07 14.94
C SER A 411 5.61 -24.23 15.43
N ASP A 412 5.09 -25.46 15.34
CA ASP A 412 5.77 -26.68 15.81
C ASP A 412 7.14 -26.89 15.12
N ASP A 413 7.30 -26.39 13.87
CA ASP A 413 8.54 -26.45 13.08
C ASP A 413 9.39 -25.17 13.17
N ARG A 414 8.90 -24.14 13.89
CA ARG A 414 9.47 -22.79 14.03
C ARG A 414 9.92 -22.13 12.71
N ASN A 415 9.35 -22.51 11.56
CA ASN A 415 9.65 -21.90 10.26
C ASN A 415 8.58 -20.90 9.80
N GLY A 416 7.44 -20.79 10.51
CA GLY A 416 6.41 -19.79 10.22
C GLY A 416 5.86 -19.86 8.80
N MET A 417 5.64 -21.07 8.27
CA MET A 417 5.20 -21.33 6.89
C MET A 417 6.17 -20.88 5.77
N LEU A 418 7.43 -20.56 6.07
CA LEU A 418 8.39 -20.17 5.05
C LEU A 418 9.00 -21.40 4.35
N GLU A 419 9.02 -21.38 3.02
CA GLU A 419 9.60 -22.43 2.19
C GLU A 419 10.58 -21.83 1.18
N GLU A 420 11.77 -22.42 1.09
CA GLU A 420 12.73 -22.07 0.05
C GLU A 420 12.44 -22.89 -1.21
N VAL A 421 12.09 -22.21 -2.30
CA VAL A 421 11.80 -22.87 -3.57
C VAL A 421 13.11 -23.08 -4.31
N SER A 422 13.44 -24.33 -4.61
CA SER A 422 14.66 -24.70 -5.31
C SER A 422 14.67 -24.16 -6.75
N ASP A 423 15.68 -23.35 -7.07
CA ASP A 423 15.86 -22.71 -8.37
C ASP A 423 16.65 -23.60 -9.36
N GLU A 424 16.26 -24.87 -9.52
CA GLU A 424 16.88 -25.80 -10.49
C GLU A 424 16.83 -25.30 -11.94
N SER A 425 15.91 -24.36 -12.20
CA SER A 425 15.70 -23.70 -13.49
C SER A 425 16.77 -22.64 -13.83
N VAL A 426 17.57 -22.18 -12.86
CA VAL A 426 18.59 -21.14 -13.08
C VAL A 426 19.81 -21.74 -13.75
N LYS A 427 19.80 -21.73 -15.08
CA LYS A 427 20.88 -22.27 -15.93
C LYS A 427 21.55 -21.17 -16.76
N LEU A 428 22.88 -21.12 -16.70
CA LEU A 428 23.70 -20.26 -17.54
C LEU A 428 23.78 -20.85 -18.95
N HIS A 429 23.58 -20.00 -19.95
CA HIS A 429 23.75 -20.34 -21.36
C HIS A 429 25.00 -19.63 -21.91
N PRO A 430 25.68 -20.19 -22.94
CA PRO A 430 26.87 -19.57 -23.53
C PRO A 430 26.62 -18.11 -23.96
N GLY A 431 25.43 -17.83 -24.48
CA GLY A 431 25.01 -16.49 -24.90
C GLY A 431 24.97 -15.45 -23.77
N ASP A 432 24.83 -15.86 -22.50
CA ASP A 432 24.88 -14.94 -21.36
C ASP A 432 26.33 -14.49 -21.10
N LEU A 433 27.28 -15.42 -21.17
CA LEU A 433 28.71 -15.16 -20.95
C LEU A 433 29.30 -14.32 -22.08
N ILE A 434 28.85 -14.53 -23.33
CA ILE A 434 29.23 -13.68 -24.47
C ILE A 434 28.78 -12.23 -24.22
N ALA A 435 27.55 -12.03 -23.75
CA ALA A 435 27.04 -10.70 -23.40
C ALA A 435 27.82 -10.06 -22.24
N TYR A 436 28.24 -10.85 -21.23
CA TYR A 436 29.12 -10.38 -20.15
C TYR A 436 30.47 -9.88 -20.69
N CYS A 437 31.16 -10.69 -21.51
CA CYS A 437 32.43 -10.29 -22.11
C CYS A 437 32.28 -8.99 -22.93
N GLY A 438 31.18 -8.85 -23.66
CA GLY A 438 30.83 -7.61 -24.37
C GLY A 438 30.70 -6.41 -23.43
N LEU A 439 29.95 -6.55 -22.34
CA LEU A 439 29.76 -5.49 -21.34
C LEU A 439 31.08 -5.12 -20.65
N GLN A 440 31.88 -6.11 -20.28
CA GLN A 440 33.16 -5.93 -19.59
C GLN A 440 34.15 -5.14 -20.46
N ASN A 441 34.24 -5.48 -21.75
CA ASN A 441 35.08 -4.73 -22.70
C ASN A 441 34.65 -3.25 -22.82
N VAL A 442 33.34 -2.98 -22.82
CA VAL A 442 32.82 -1.60 -22.82
C VAL A 442 33.15 -0.89 -21.50
N ALA A 443 32.99 -1.56 -20.37
CA ALA A 443 33.28 -1.00 -19.04
C ALA A 443 34.77 -0.65 -18.88
N GLU A 444 35.67 -1.55 -19.29
CA GLU A 444 37.12 -1.32 -19.29
C GLU A 444 37.52 -0.15 -20.18
N CYS A 445 36.93 -0.04 -21.38
CA CYS A 445 37.16 1.10 -22.27
C CYS A 445 36.73 2.45 -21.66
N LEU A 446 35.74 2.42 -20.74
CA LEU A 446 35.23 3.57 -20.02
C LEU A 446 35.89 3.77 -18.65
N ASN A 447 36.96 3.02 -18.32
CA ASN A 447 37.64 3.02 -17.02
C ASN A 447 36.72 2.69 -15.82
N SER A 448 35.59 2.02 -16.06
CA SER A 448 34.73 1.49 -14.99
C SER A 448 35.23 0.10 -14.61
N ARG A 449 35.55 -0.10 -13.33
CA ARG A 449 35.96 -1.42 -12.82
C ARG A 449 34.73 -2.27 -12.53
N ASP A 450 34.87 -3.58 -12.77
CA ASP A 450 33.94 -4.67 -12.45
C ASP A 450 32.47 -4.50 -12.91
N SER A 451 32.14 -5.07 -14.07
CA SER A 451 30.77 -5.10 -14.59
C SER A 451 29.96 -6.35 -14.18
N LEU A 452 30.56 -7.25 -13.38
CA LEU A 452 29.99 -8.57 -13.10
C LEU A 452 28.65 -8.46 -12.37
N GLU A 453 28.58 -7.68 -11.29
CA GLU A 453 27.33 -7.53 -10.52
C GLU A 453 26.21 -6.85 -11.30
N TYR A 454 26.56 -5.97 -12.24
CA TYR A 454 25.59 -5.38 -13.17
C TYR A 454 25.05 -6.44 -14.13
N TRP A 455 25.91 -7.25 -14.74
CA TRP A 455 25.52 -8.31 -15.66
C TRP A 455 24.68 -9.40 -14.99
N LYS A 456 25.08 -9.86 -13.79
CA LYS A 456 24.31 -10.84 -13.01
C LYS A 456 22.88 -10.36 -12.77
N SER A 457 22.72 -9.05 -12.57
CA SER A 457 21.46 -8.43 -12.17
C SER A 457 20.57 -8.03 -13.35
N SER A 458 21.13 -7.55 -14.47
CA SER A 458 20.32 -7.12 -15.61
C SER A 458 20.94 -7.53 -16.95
N PRO A 459 20.21 -8.28 -17.80
CA PRO A 459 20.56 -8.36 -19.20
C PRO A 459 20.41 -6.98 -19.85
N TYR A 460 21.01 -6.80 -21.03
CA TYR A 460 20.86 -5.57 -21.81
C TYR A 460 21.15 -4.30 -20.98
N THR A 461 22.18 -4.38 -20.13
CA THR A 461 22.46 -3.43 -19.05
C THR A 461 22.47 -1.98 -19.54
N LEU A 462 23.11 -1.72 -20.69
CA LEU A 462 23.24 -0.39 -21.29
C LEU A 462 21.90 0.22 -21.73
N ASN A 463 20.88 -0.62 -22.00
CA ASN A 463 19.54 -0.19 -22.40
C ASN A 463 18.68 0.27 -21.20
N PHE A 464 18.91 -0.31 -20.02
CA PHE A 464 18.07 -0.10 -18.83
C PHE A 464 18.73 0.76 -17.74
N MET A 465 20.05 0.94 -17.76
CA MET A 465 20.76 1.80 -16.82
C MET A 465 20.32 3.27 -16.94
N GLU A 466 20.06 3.89 -15.79
CA GLU A 466 19.77 5.32 -15.66
C GLU A 466 20.46 5.85 -14.40
N LYS A 467 21.16 6.98 -14.50
CA LYS A 467 21.87 7.62 -13.37
C LYS A 467 22.97 6.74 -12.71
N TYR A 468 23.69 5.99 -13.54
CA TYR A 468 24.91 5.26 -13.13
C TYR A 468 26.14 5.96 -13.72
N GLU A 469 27.29 5.89 -13.03
CA GLU A 469 28.55 6.46 -13.53
C GLU A 469 28.97 5.83 -14.87
N LEU A 470 28.92 4.49 -14.97
CA LEU A 470 29.15 3.77 -16.22
C LEU A 470 28.24 4.26 -17.35
N LYS A 471 26.98 4.57 -17.03
CA LYS A 471 26.01 5.08 -18.00
C LYS A 471 26.36 6.50 -18.45
N GLY A 472 26.73 7.38 -17.52
CA GLY A 472 27.19 8.74 -17.86
C GLY A 472 28.42 8.72 -18.77
N ALA A 473 29.41 7.89 -18.45
CA ALA A 473 30.60 7.71 -19.28
C ALA A 473 30.25 7.14 -20.68
N PHE A 474 29.33 6.17 -20.74
CA PHE A 474 28.83 5.61 -21.99
C PHE A 474 28.11 6.67 -22.85
N ASP A 475 27.22 7.47 -22.26
CA ASP A 475 26.46 8.49 -22.99
C ASP A 475 27.39 9.58 -23.58
N VAL A 476 28.44 9.98 -22.85
CA VAL A 476 29.49 10.88 -23.37
C VAL A 476 30.22 10.25 -24.54
N ALA A 477 30.60 8.98 -24.42
CA ALA A 477 31.34 8.29 -25.46
C ALA A 477 30.50 8.01 -26.73
N CYS A 478 29.19 7.78 -26.58
CA CYS A 478 28.25 7.76 -27.71
C CYS A 478 28.18 9.12 -28.42
N SER A 479 28.09 10.21 -27.65
CA SER A 479 28.01 11.58 -28.19
C SER A 479 29.27 11.96 -28.97
N ASN A 480 30.43 11.48 -28.52
CA ASN A 480 31.72 11.68 -29.18
C ASN A 480 32.02 10.65 -30.28
N ASN A 481 31.06 9.77 -30.60
CA ASN A 481 31.20 8.67 -31.56
C ASN A 481 32.50 7.84 -31.40
N ASN A 482 32.77 7.40 -30.16
CA ASN A 482 34.00 6.67 -29.84
C ASN A 482 34.11 5.35 -30.63
N LYS A 483 35.10 5.28 -31.52
CA LYS A 483 35.34 4.13 -32.42
C LYS A 483 35.68 2.83 -31.69
N LYS A 484 36.32 2.88 -30.51
CA LYS A 484 36.60 1.66 -29.72
C LYS A 484 35.31 1.05 -29.18
N ILE A 485 34.44 1.87 -28.60
CA ILE A 485 33.14 1.42 -28.10
C ILE A 485 32.27 0.92 -29.26
N TYR A 486 32.30 1.59 -30.42
CA TYR A 486 31.65 1.10 -31.63
C TYR A 486 32.09 -0.32 -32.00
N SER A 487 33.41 -0.57 -31.99
CA SER A 487 33.95 -1.90 -32.30
C SER A 487 33.48 -2.96 -31.30
N HIS A 488 33.43 -2.63 -30.00
CA HIS A 488 32.95 -3.56 -28.99
C HIS A 488 31.44 -3.84 -29.13
N LEU A 489 30.62 -2.81 -29.31
CA LEU A 489 29.17 -2.98 -29.48
C LEU A 489 28.81 -3.74 -30.77
N SER A 490 29.55 -3.55 -31.86
CA SER A 490 29.29 -4.24 -33.13
C SER A 490 29.66 -5.73 -33.10
N LYS A 491 30.63 -6.12 -32.26
CA LYS A 491 31.06 -7.51 -32.08
C LYS A 491 30.32 -8.25 -30.97
N ALA A 492 29.76 -7.52 -30.01
CA ALA A 492 29.13 -8.10 -28.82
C ALA A 492 27.69 -8.58 -29.10
N GLU A 493 27.55 -9.85 -29.46
CA GLU A 493 26.23 -10.48 -29.62
C GLU A 493 25.45 -10.49 -28.31
N GLY A 494 24.16 -10.13 -28.36
CA GLY A 494 23.26 -10.20 -27.20
C GLY A 494 23.47 -9.11 -26.14
N LEU A 495 24.36 -8.14 -26.35
CA LEU A 495 24.59 -7.04 -25.42
C LEU A 495 23.48 -5.96 -25.46
N LEU A 496 22.87 -5.75 -26.63
CA LEU A 496 21.84 -4.73 -26.88
C LEU A 496 20.49 -5.38 -27.17
N LEU A 497 19.40 -4.70 -26.77
CA LEU A 497 18.04 -5.15 -27.08
C LEU A 497 17.79 -5.24 -28.59
N PRO A 498 17.24 -6.36 -29.10
CA PRO A 498 16.86 -6.51 -30.50
C PRO A 498 15.52 -5.80 -30.78
N TRP A 499 15.58 -4.50 -31.04
CA TRP A 499 14.37 -3.67 -31.23
C TRP A 499 13.49 -4.11 -32.39
N ASP A 500 14.07 -4.65 -33.46
CA ASP A 500 13.31 -5.12 -34.62
C ASP A 500 12.44 -6.34 -34.25
N ASP A 501 12.96 -7.23 -33.41
CA ASP A 501 12.21 -8.36 -32.85
C ASP A 501 11.12 -7.90 -31.86
N ILE A 502 11.44 -6.90 -31.02
CA ILE A 502 10.47 -6.31 -30.09
C ILE A 502 9.29 -5.72 -30.86
N GLU A 503 9.55 -4.91 -31.88
CA GLU A 503 8.53 -4.26 -32.70
C GLU A 503 7.68 -5.28 -33.50
N ALA A 504 8.24 -6.44 -33.83
CA ALA A 504 7.55 -7.54 -34.53
C ALA A 504 6.86 -8.57 -33.60
N TYR A 505 6.93 -8.40 -32.27
CA TYR A 505 6.48 -9.39 -31.28
C TYR A 505 7.13 -10.78 -31.47
N ASN A 506 8.42 -10.81 -31.80
CA ASN A 506 9.23 -12.02 -31.90
C ASN A 506 9.77 -12.47 -30.54
N LYS A 507 10.24 -13.72 -30.45
CA LYS A 507 10.82 -14.20 -29.19
C LYS A 507 12.15 -13.49 -28.94
N VAL A 508 12.28 -12.82 -27.79
CA VAL A 508 13.54 -12.22 -27.34
C VAL A 508 14.15 -13.13 -26.29
N ASP A 509 15.41 -13.52 -26.46
CA ASP A 509 16.14 -14.26 -25.43
C ASP A 509 16.37 -13.36 -24.22
N PRO A 510 15.96 -13.75 -23.00
CA PRO A 510 16.22 -12.96 -21.80
C PRO A 510 17.71 -12.68 -21.54
N ARG A 511 18.64 -13.49 -22.07
CA ARG A 511 20.11 -13.35 -21.88
C ARG A 511 20.55 -13.22 -20.41
N ASN A 512 19.75 -13.78 -19.50
CA ASN A 512 20.00 -13.79 -18.06
C ASN A 512 19.23 -14.95 -17.40
N ALA A 513 19.94 -15.77 -16.61
CA ALA A 513 19.37 -16.97 -16.01
C ALA A 513 18.28 -16.66 -14.96
N ARG A 514 18.42 -15.57 -14.19
CA ARG A 514 17.41 -15.14 -13.20
C ARG A 514 16.12 -14.73 -13.89
N LEU A 515 16.22 -13.98 -14.99
CA LEU A 515 15.05 -13.58 -15.78
C LEU A 515 14.37 -14.78 -16.44
N ARG A 516 15.13 -15.76 -16.94
CA ARG A 516 14.55 -17.01 -17.46
C ARG A 516 13.78 -17.79 -16.39
N SER A 517 14.31 -17.92 -15.17
CA SER A 517 13.59 -18.56 -14.05
C SER A 517 12.29 -17.81 -13.73
N LEU A 518 12.35 -16.48 -13.58
CA LEU A 518 11.15 -15.66 -13.32
C LEU A 518 10.09 -15.81 -14.42
N LEU A 519 10.49 -15.79 -15.69
CA LEU A 519 9.57 -15.98 -16.82
C LEU A 519 8.98 -17.39 -16.84
N LEU A 520 9.76 -18.43 -16.53
CA LEU A 520 9.27 -19.81 -16.46
C LEU A 520 8.21 -19.96 -15.35
N GLY A 521 8.46 -19.41 -14.16
CA GLY A 521 7.54 -19.44 -13.03
C GLY A 521 6.35 -18.46 -13.12
N THR A 522 6.21 -17.71 -14.21
CA THR A 522 5.09 -16.76 -14.44
C THR A 522 4.47 -16.92 -15.83
N ILE A 523 5.16 -16.53 -16.88
CA ILE A 523 4.70 -16.68 -18.27
C ILE A 523 4.65 -18.16 -18.67
N GLY A 524 5.64 -18.95 -18.27
CA GLY A 524 5.75 -20.38 -18.60
C GLY A 524 4.60 -21.23 -18.06
N VAL A 525 4.01 -20.81 -16.94
CA VAL A 525 2.78 -21.42 -16.37
C VAL A 525 1.50 -20.82 -16.94
N ASN A 526 1.57 -20.03 -18.02
CA ASN A 526 0.46 -19.36 -18.68
C ASN A 526 -0.28 -18.30 -17.86
N ALA A 527 0.35 -17.69 -16.85
CA ALA A 527 -0.32 -16.66 -16.02
C ALA A 527 -0.78 -15.43 -16.82
N TRP A 528 -0.23 -15.20 -18.02
CA TRP A 528 -0.67 -14.16 -18.94
C TRP A 528 -2.11 -14.35 -19.47
N LYS A 529 -2.69 -15.55 -19.32
CA LYS A 529 -4.09 -15.84 -19.69
C LYS A 529 -5.12 -15.40 -18.64
N LEU A 530 -4.65 -14.94 -17.49
CA LEU A 530 -5.48 -14.56 -16.36
C LEU A 530 -5.53 -13.03 -16.24
N LEU A 531 -6.73 -12.44 -16.21
CA LEU A 531 -6.95 -11.03 -15.84
C LEU A 531 -7.02 -10.85 -14.32
N TRP A 532 -7.36 -11.92 -13.60
CA TRP A 532 -7.34 -12.02 -12.14
C TRP A 532 -6.89 -13.42 -11.69
N LEU A 533 -6.40 -13.53 -10.45
CA LEU A 533 -6.05 -14.82 -9.87
C LEU A 533 -7.29 -15.68 -9.58
N PRO A 534 -7.21 -17.02 -9.70
CA PRO A 534 -8.28 -17.91 -9.27
C PRO A 534 -8.65 -17.69 -7.79
N PRO A 535 -9.93 -17.81 -7.41
CA PRO A 535 -10.36 -17.66 -6.02
C PRO A 535 -9.78 -18.77 -5.14
N SER A 536 -9.42 -18.42 -3.90
CA SER A 536 -8.94 -19.41 -2.92
C SER A 536 -10.04 -20.40 -2.53
N LEU A 537 -11.30 -19.95 -2.43
CA LEU A 537 -12.48 -20.76 -2.18
C LEU A 537 -13.41 -20.71 -3.42
N SER A 538 -13.37 -21.74 -4.26
CA SER A 538 -14.24 -21.83 -5.44
C SER A 538 -15.65 -22.30 -5.06
N TYR A 539 -16.69 -21.76 -5.69
CA TYR A 539 -18.10 -22.16 -5.48
C TYR A 539 -18.58 -23.26 -6.42
N TYR A 540 -17.85 -23.46 -7.51
CA TYR A 540 -18.05 -24.49 -8.52
C TYR A 540 -16.73 -24.76 -9.23
N GLU A 541 -16.65 -25.83 -10.01
CA GLU A 541 -15.45 -26.18 -10.78
C GLU A 541 -15.15 -25.13 -11.87
N LEU A 542 -14.01 -24.45 -11.75
CA LEU A 542 -13.54 -23.44 -12.71
C LEU A 542 -13.22 -24.04 -14.09
N ARG A 543 -13.27 -23.20 -15.13
CA ARG A 543 -13.08 -23.58 -16.55
C ARG A 543 -12.04 -22.71 -17.26
N GLY A 544 -11.79 -23.00 -18.53
CA GLY A 544 -10.85 -22.27 -19.36
C GLY A 544 -9.45 -22.24 -18.73
N PRO A 545 -8.73 -21.10 -18.74
CA PRO A 545 -7.40 -21.02 -18.13
C PRO A 545 -7.42 -21.23 -16.61
N PHE A 546 -8.55 -21.04 -15.93
CA PHE A 546 -8.65 -21.17 -14.47
C PHE A 546 -8.74 -22.63 -14.00
N ALA A 547 -8.99 -23.57 -14.92
CA ALA A 547 -8.98 -25.00 -14.62
C ALA A 547 -7.57 -25.58 -14.48
N ASP A 548 -6.55 -24.92 -15.04
CA ASP A 548 -5.16 -25.37 -15.04
C ASP A 548 -4.63 -25.50 -13.60
N PRO A 549 -4.19 -26.71 -13.16
CA PRO A 549 -3.65 -26.92 -11.82
C PRO A 549 -2.47 -25.99 -11.47
N ALA A 550 -1.61 -25.66 -12.44
CA ALA A 550 -0.49 -24.76 -12.22
C ALA A 550 -0.96 -23.32 -11.91
N LEU A 551 -2.07 -22.89 -12.51
CA LEU A 551 -2.66 -21.57 -12.30
C LEU A 551 -3.50 -21.48 -11.02
N LYS A 552 -4.14 -22.57 -10.58
CA LYS A 552 -4.82 -22.64 -9.26
C LYS A 552 -3.84 -22.37 -8.11
N ASN A 553 -2.64 -22.92 -8.20
CA ASN A 553 -1.60 -22.73 -7.18
C ASN A 553 -0.78 -21.45 -7.38
N PHE A 554 -0.86 -20.81 -8.56
CA PHE A 554 -0.12 -19.58 -8.84
C PHE A 554 -0.40 -18.45 -7.83
N THR A 555 0.64 -17.67 -7.57
CA THR A 555 0.59 -16.44 -6.78
C THR A 555 1.46 -15.38 -7.42
N LYS A 556 1.15 -14.11 -7.15
CA LYS A 556 1.98 -12.98 -7.63
C LYS A 556 3.41 -13.07 -7.11
N ARG A 557 4.34 -12.41 -7.80
CA ARG A 557 5.77 -12.34 -7.45
C ARG A 557 6.16 -10.93 -7.01
N LEU A 558 6.75 -10.80 -5.83
CA LEU A 558 7.38 -9.58 -5.34
C LEU A 558 8.91 -9.68 -5.49
N VAL A 559 9.49 -8.88 -6.38
CA VAL A 559 10.91 -8.95 -6.74
C VAL A 559 11.70 -7.81 -6.08
N PHE A 560 12.69 -8.16 -5.25
CA PHE A 560 13.59 -7.20 -4.60
C PHE A 560 14.98 -7.20 -5.21
N SER A 561 15.46 -6.03 -5.64
CA SER A 561 16.81 -5.84 -6.16
C SER A 561 17.56 -4.71 -5.45
N SER A 562 18.89 -4.86 -5.36
CA SER A 562 19.79 -3.80 -4.91
C SER A 562 20.04 -2.74 -5.99
N TRP A 563 19.66 -3.00 -7.25
CA TRP A 563 19.99 -2.16 -8.40
C TRP A 563 18.75 -1.49 -9.02
N ARG A 564 18.82 -0.17 -9.25
CA ARG A 564 17.74 0.65 -9.82
C ARG A 564 17.32 0.25 -11.24
N MET A 565 18.21 -0.34 -12.03
CA MET A 565 17.91 -0.79 -13.40
C MET A 565 17.02 -2.05 -13.44
N VAL A 566 17.06 -2.90 -12.41
CA VAL A 566 16.41 -4.20 -12.41
C VAL A 566 14.88 -4.08 -12.43
N PRO A 567 14.23 -3.25 -11.58
CA PRO A 567 12.78 -3.09 -11.66
C PRO A 567 12.28 -2.66 -13.03
N ARG A 568 13.03 -1.78 -13.71
CA ARG A 568 12.72 -1.33 -15.08
C ARG A 568 12.82 -2.48 -16.07
N MET A 569 13.91 -3.24 -16.02
CA MET A 569 14.15 -4.39 -16.89
C MET A 569 13.09 -5.47 -16.69
N VAL A 570 12.81 -5.87 -15.44
CA VAL A 570 11.81 -6.90 -15.11
C VAL A 570 10.42 -6.46 -15.58
N ALA A 571 10.02 -5.22 -15.30
CA ALA A 571 8.71 -4.70 -15.70
C ALA A 571 8.54 -4.69 -17.23
N SER A 572 9.56 -4.22 -17.97
CA SER A 572 9.51 -4.11 -19.43
C SER A 572 9.55 -5.48 -20.13
N LEU A 573 10.51 -6.34 -19.80
CA LEU A 573 10.71 -7.61 -20.51
C LEU A 573 9.64 -8.64 -20.17
N THR A 574 9.20 -8.71 -18.91
CA THR A 574 8.12 -9.63 -18.50
C THR A 574 6.79 -9.21 -19.12
N SER A 575 6.49 -7.90 -19.15
CA SER A 575 5.27 -7.39 -19.79
C SER A 575 5.29 -7.57 -21.31
N TYR A 576 6.44 -7.36 -21.95
CA TYR A 576 6.61 -7.64 -23.37
C TYR A 576 6.33 -9.11 -23.70
N GLU A 577 6.87 -10.04 -22.91
CA GLU A 577 6.66 -11.46 -23.17
C GLU A 577 5.20 -11.86 -22.95
N ALA A 578 4.50 -11.32 -21.94
CA ALA A 578 3.06 -11.50 -21.78
C ALA A 578 2.27 -10.97 -22.98
N GLU A 579 2.55 -9.73 -23.41
CA GLU A 579 1.89 -9.09 -24.56
C GLU A 579 2.12 -9.86 -25.86
N ARG A 580 3.35 -10.36 -26.07
CA ARG A 580 3.70 -11.23 -27.20
C ARG A 580 2.85 -12.50 -27.23
N ASN A 581 2.69 -13.19 -26.10
CA ASN A 581 1.90 -14.43 -26.06
C ASN A 581 0.41 -14.15 -26.31
N ILE A 582 -0.13 -13.05 -25.77
CA ILE A 582 -1.51 -12.61 -26.03
C ILE A 582 -1.73 -12.34 -27.52
N ILE A 583 -0.84 -11.60 -28.16
CA ILE A 583 -0.98 -11.25 -29.59
C ILE A 583 -0.89 -12.49 -30.47
N ARG A 584 0.04 -13.42 -30.16
CA ARG A 584 0.17 -14.67 -30.90
C ARG A 584 -1.04 -15.58 -30.78
N GLN A 585 -1.68 -15.59 -29.61
CA GLN A 585 -2.92 -16.33 -29.38
C GLN A 585 -4.10 -15.68 -30.12
N PHE A 586 -4.15 -14.35 -30.16
CA PHE A 586 -5.23 -13.60 -30.81
C PHE A 586 -5.21 -13.72 -32.34
N ASP A 587 -4.06 -13.50 -32.97
CA ASP A 587 -3.91 -13.60 -34.42
C ASP A 587 -2.45 -13.88 -34.79
N SER A 588 -2.20 -15.09 -35.30
CA SER A 588 -0.88 -15.56 -35.72
C SER A 588 -0.29 -14.77 -36.90
N SER A 589 -1.10 -14.00 -37.64
CA SER A 589 -0.69 -13.19 -38.79
C SER A 589 -0.24 -11.76 -38.45
N ILE A 590 -0.47 -11.29 -37.21
CA ILE A 590 -0.15 -9.92 -36.75
C ILE A 590 1.35 -9.59 -36.75
N HIS A 591 2.25 -10.59 -36.80
CA HIS A 591 3.70 -10.38 -36.95
C HIS A 591 4.09 -9.49 -38.15
N LYS A 592 3.18 -9.25 -39.10
CA LYS A 592 3.40 -8.40 -40.28
C LYS A 592 3.13 -6.90 -40.05
N LYS A 593 2.55 -6.47 -38.91
CA LYS A 593 2.19 -5.05 -38.65
C LYS A 593 2.39 -4.65 -37.16
N PRO A 594 3.50 -3.97 -36.81
CA PRO A 594 3.84 -3.54 -35.44
C PRO A 594 2.78 -2.67 -34.72
N ASP A 595 1.97 -1.91 -35.46
CA ASP A 595 0.95 -1.00 -34.92
C ASP A 595 -0.44 -1.65 -34.70
N SER A 596 -0.59 -2.97 -34.89
CA SER A 596 -1.89 -3.65 -34.86
C SER A 596 -2.62 -3.50 -33.52
N MET A 597 -1.89 -3.47 -32.40
CA MET A 597 -2.49 -3.31 -31.08
C MET A 597 -3.10 -1.93 -30.84
N LYS A 598 -2.65 -0.89 -31.57
CA LYS A 598 -3.27 0.45 -31.54
C LYS A 598 -4.60 0.49 -32.30
N LYS A 599 -4.89 -0.53 -33.13
CA LYS A 599 -6.11 -0.62 -33.95
C LYS A 599 -7.22 -1.42 -33.29
N ILE A 600 -6.95 -2.12 -32.17
CA ILE A 600 -7.99 -2.79 -31.39
C ILE A 600 -8.77 -1.70 -30.63
N GLY A 601 -9.87 -1.25 -31.23
CA GLY A 601 -10.78 -0.29 -30.63
C GLY A 601 -11.53 -0.87 -29.43
N ARG A 602 -12.10 0.00 -28.60
CA ARG A 602 -12.99 -0.39 -27.49
C ARG A 602 -14.23 -1.11 -28.06
N LEU A 603 -14.55 -2.29 -27.52
CA LEU A 603 -15.66 -3.13 -28.00
C LEU A 603 -16.90 -3.06 -27.10
N LEU A 604 -16.75 -2.79 -25.80
CA LEU A 604 -17.87 -2.53 -24.89
C LEU A 604 -18.14 -1.03 -24.83
N LYS A 605 -18.77 -0.49 -25.86
CA LYS A 605 -19.20 0.91 -25.93
C LYS A 605 -20.62 1.03 -26.47
N LEU A 606 -21.30 2.09 -26.05
CA LEU A 606 -22.54 2.50 -26.70
C LEU A 606 -22.23 3.16 -28.04
N GLY A 607 -23.21 3.15 -28.94
CA GLY A 607 -23.14 3.84 -30.22
C GLY A 607 -24.53 4.19 -30.75
N ARG A 608 -24.58 4.78 -31.95
CA ARG A 608 -25.83 5.05 -32.67
C ARG A 608 -25.89 4.23 -33.95
N SER A 609 -27.05 3.64 -34.23
CA SER A 609 -27.30 3.00 -35.52
C SER A 609 -27.38 4.04 -36.64
N HIS A 610 -26.61 3.84 -37.71
CA HIS A 610 -26.56 4.75 -38.86
C HIS A 610 -27.90 4.93 -39.59
N ARG A 611 -28.89 4.03 -39.40
CA ARG A 611 -30.15 4.03 -40.17
C ARG A 611 -31.36 4.58 -39.42
N GLN A 612 -31.35 4.60 -38.08
CA GLN A 612 -32.54 4.89 -37.28
C GLN A 612 -32.27 5.74 -36.03
N GLY A 613 -31.01 6.08 -35.73
CA GLY A 613 -30.67 6.86 -34.53
C GLY A 613 -30.85 6.12 -33.20
N ARG A 614 -31.33 4.87 -33.20
CA ARG A 614 -31.43 4.01 -32.02
C ARG A 614 -30.05 3.75 -31.42
N ILE A 615 -30.00 3.69 -30.10
CA ILE A 615 -28.78 3.37 -29.34
C ILE A 615 -28.43 1.91 -29.57
N THR A 616 -27.15 1.64 -29.77
CA THR A 616 -26.60 0.29 -29.89
C THR A 616 -25.68 0.01 -28.71
N GLY A 617 -25.52 -1.28 -28.37
CA GLY A 617 -24.68 -1.70 -27.24
C GLY A 617 -25.37 -1.75 -25.88
N LEU A 618 -26.70 -1.62 -25.82
CA LEU A 618 -27.49 -1.73 -24.58
C LEU A 618 -27.31 -3.04 -23.79
N PRO A 619 -26.94 -4.22 -24.37
CA PRO A 619 -26.57 -5.40 -23.58
C PRO A 619 -25.47 -5.16 -22.53
N ILE A 620 -24.64 -4.12 -22.69
CA ILE A 620 -23.68 -3.67 -21.67
C ILE A 620 -24.38 -3.32 -20.36
N LEU A 621 -25.60 -2.76 -20.42
CA LEU A 621 -26.40 -2.48 -19.22
C LEU A 621 -26.72 -3.75 -18.45
N GLY A 622 -26.97 -4.89 -19.12
CA GLY A 622 -27.15 -6.18 -18.47
C GLY A 622 -25.90 -6.66 -17.69
N ILE A 623 -24.69 -6.27 -18.13
CA ILE A 623 -23.43 -6.59 -17.46
C ILE A 623 -23.22 -5.75 -16.19
N VAL A 624 -23.62 -4.47 -16.19
CA VAL A 624 -23.35 -3.52 -15.09
C VAL A 624 -24.54 -3.33 -14.14
N TYR A 625 -25.76 -3.65 -14.56
CA TYR A 625 -26.96 -3.46 -13.73
C TYR A 625 -27.00 -4.48 -12.58
N PRO A 626 -27.06 -4.03 -11.32
CA PRO A 626 -27.04 -4.90 -10.15
C PRO A 626 -28.46 -5.42 -9.84
N SER A 627 -28.98 -6.34 -10.67
CA SER A 627 -30.33 -6.87 -10.45
C SER A 627 -30.42 -7.59 -9.09
N ILE A 628 -31.32 -7.10 -8.24
CA ILE A 628 -31.56 -7.58 -6.88
C ILE A 628 -32.22 -8.96 -6.93
N THR A 629 -33.17 -9.14 -7.85
CA THR A 629 -33.89 -10.40 -8.04
C THR A 629 -32.91 -11.50 -8.42
N LEU A 630 -32.06 -11.26 -9.43
CA LEU A 630 -31.07 -12.24 -9.88
C LEU A 630 -29.96 -12.45 -8.84
N ALA A 631 -29.54 -11.39 -8.13
CA ALA A 631 -28.58 -11.51 -7.04
C ALA A 631 -29.08 -12.45 -5.94
N LYS A 632 -30.33 -12.32 -5.52
CA LYS A 632 -30.93 -13.11 -4.44
C LYS A 632 -31.29 -14.52 -4.87
N ALA A 633 -31.82 -14.70 -6.08
CA ALA A 633 -32.36 -15.98 -6.51
C ALA A 633 -31.30 -16.99 -6.98
N CYS A 634 -30.19 -16.49 -7.54
CA CYS A 634 -29.16 -17.33 -8.15
C CYS A 634 -27.79 -17.14 -7.50
N ASP A 635 -27.71 -17.17 -6.17
CA ASP A 635 -26.42 -17.13 -5.46
C ASP A 635 -25.67 -18.46 -5.65
N PRO A 636 -24.49 -18.47 -6.32
CA PRO A 636 -23.74 -19.71 -6.56
C PRO A 636 -23.39 -20.47 -5.28
N ILE A 637 -23.23 -19.80 -4.14
CA ILE A 637 -22.93 -20.49 -2.88
C ILE A 637 -24.10 -21.39 -2.41
N GLY A 638 -25.34 -20.99 -2.70
CA GLY A 638 -26.53 -21.77 -2.35
C GLY A 638 -26.76 -22.97 -3.29
N PHE A 639 -26.08 -23.02 -4.43
CA PHE A 639 -26.11 -24.15 -5.34
C PHE A 639 -25.00 -25.18 -5.05
N ALA A 640 -23.98 -24.78 -4.29
CA ALA A 640 -22.93 -25.66 -3.83
C ALA A 640 -23.49 -26.70 -2.85
N SER A 641 -23.04 -27.95 -2.98
CA SER A 641 -23.40 -29.05 -2.10
C SER A 641 -22.21 -29.43 -1.22
N GLN A 642 -22.29 -30.55 -0.48
CA GLN A 642 -21.12 -31.10 0.21
C GLN A 642 -19.95 -31.37 -0.76
N GLN A 643 -20.23 -31.58 -2.05
CA GLN A 643 -19.23 -31.64 -3.12
C GLN A 643 -19.32 -30.40 -4.02
N LEU A 644 -18.16 -29.98 -4.56
CA LEU A 644 -18.04 -28.85 -5.47
C LEU A 644 -18.77 -29.17 -6.78
N PRO A 645 -19.85 -28.44 -7.15
CA PRO A 645 -20.61 -28.74 -8.35
C PRO A 645 -19.85 -28.34 -9.62
N SER A 646 -20.16 -29.00 -10.74
CA SER A 646 -19.63 -28.58 -12.04
C SER A 646 -20.23 -27.23 -12.48
N THR A 647 -19.52 -26.48 -13.32
CA THR A 647 -20.04 -25.22 -13.87
C THR A 647 -21.38 -25.43 -14.60
N ASP A 648 -21.56 -26.52 -15.37
CA ASP A 648 -22.82 -26.77 -16.08
C ASP A 648 -23.99 -27.05 -15.13
N ASP A 649 -23.75 -27.77 -14.02
CA ASP A 649 -24.80 -28.03 -13.04
C ASP A 649 -25.30 -26.73 -12.39
N VAL A 650 -24.37 -25.81 -12.10
CA VAL A 650 -24.72 -24.50 -11.52
C VAL A 650 -25.47 -23.65 -12.54
N ILE A 651 -25.07 -23.65 -13.81
CA ILE A 651 -25.80 -22.99 -14.90
C ILE A 651 -27.22 -23.55 -15.02
N GLN A 652 -27.37 -24.88 -15.07
CA GLN A 652 -28.68 -25.53 -15.21
C GLN A 652 -29.60 -25.21 -14.03
N LYS A 653 -29.09 -25.29 -12.79
CA LYS A 653 -29.86 -24.91 -11.59
C LYS A 653 -30.30 -23.45 -11.65
N ALA A 654 -29.41 -22.54 -12.00
CA ALA A 654 -29.73 -21.11 -12.14
C ALA A 654 -30.74 -20.86 -13.27
N GLN A 655 -30.62 -21.57 -14.40
CA GLN A 655 -31.56 -21.48 -15.52
C GLN A 655 -32.98 -21.91 -15.10
N MET A 656 -33.13 -23.03 -14.39
CA MET A 656 -34.42 -23.49 -13.88
C MET A 656 -35.08 -22.48 -12.92
N VAL A 657 -34.28 -21.79 -12.10
CA VAL A 657 -34.76 -20.72 -11.22
C VAL A 657 -35.26 -19.53 -12.04
N ILE A 658 -34.49 -19.12 -13.06
CA ILE A 658 -34.83 -17.98 -13.91
C ILE A 658 -36.06 -18.24 -14.76
N GLU A 659 -36.22 -19.43 -15.32
CA GLU A 659 -37.41 -19.82 -16.07
C GLU A 659 -38.68 -19.62 -15.24
N LYS A 660 -38.65 -20.03 -13.96
CA LYS A 660 -39.77 -19.82 -13.03
C LYS A 660 -40.00 -18.34 -12.73
N LEU A 661 -38.94 -17.56 -12.50
CA LEU A 661 -39.05 -16.13 -12.21
C LEU A 661 -39.59 -15.30 -13.37
N MET A 662 -39.29 -15.73 -14.61
CA MET A 662 -39.66 -15.02 -15.84
C MET A 662 -41.10 -15.25 -16.27
N VAL A 663 -41.76 -16.35 -15.84
CA VAL A 663 -43.18 -16.65 -16.18
C VAL A 663 -44.11 -15.43 -16.10
N PRO A 664 -44.23 -14.72 -14.95
CA PRO A 664 -45.17 -13.59 -14.83
C PRO A 664 -44.85 -12.41 -15.75
N ILE A 665 -43.60 -12.29 -16.23
CA ILE A 665 -43.20 -11.25 -17.16
C ILE A 665 -43.52 -11.69 -18.58
N LEU A 666 -43.11 -12.90 -18.98
CA LEU A 666 -43.26 -13.40 -20.34
C LEU A 666 -44.72 -13.56 -20.77
N GLU A 667 -45.64 -13.84 -19.84
CA GLU A 667 -47.09 -13.89 -20.11
C GLU A 667 -47.65 -12.56 -20.65
N THR A 668 -46.96 -11.44 -20.40
CA THR A 668 -47.40 -10.10 -20.84
C THR A 668 -46.83 -9.68 -22.20
N TYR A 669 -45.98 -10.51 -22.83
CA TYR A 669 -45.30 -10.23 -24.10
C TYR A 669 -45.61 -11.28 -25.18
N PRO A 670 -45.52 -10.92 -26.47
CA PRO A 670 -45.81 -11.85 -27.56
C PRO A 670 -44.77 -12.96 -27.67
N GLY A 671 -45.22 -14.23 -27.74
CA GLY A 671 -44.35 -15.40 -27.96
C GLY A 671 -43.98 -15.68 -29.44
N TYR A 672 -44.44 -14.84 -30.37
CA TYR A 672 -44.24 -14.97 -31.82
C TYR A 672 -43.67 -13.67 -32.38
N GLY A 673 -42.91 -13.73 -33.48
CA GLY A 673 -42.23 -12.58 -34.08
C GLY A 673 -40.71 -12.75 -34.20
N ILE A 674 -40.01 -11.65 -34.45
CA ILE A 674 -38.54 -11.59 -34.55
C ILE A 674 -37.97 -11.59 -33.12
N GLU A 675 -36.88 -12.32 -32.92
CA GLU A 675 -36.19 -12.35 -31.63
C GLU A 675 -35.54 -10.99 -31.35
N ASP A 676 -35.83 -10.43 -30.17
CA ASP A 676 -35.35 -9.11 -29.75
C ASP A 676 -34.21 -9.26 -28.74
N GLU A 677 -33.00 -8.84 -29.12
CA GLU A 677 -31.83 -8.93 -28.23
C GLU A 677 -31.92 -7.97 -27.03
N ASP A 678 -32.83 -6.99 -27.04
CA ASP A 678 -32.99 -6.06 -25.91
C ASP A 678 -33.46 -6.75 -24.64
N TRP A 679 -34.05 -7.95 -24.76
CA TRP A 679 -34.36 -8.79 -23.61
C TRP A 679 -33.14 -9.05 -22.70
N TYR A 680 -31.91 -9.06 -23.22
CA TYR A 680 -30.71 -9.31 -22.40
C TYR A 680 -30.40 -8.21 -21.39
N TRP A 681 -30.76 -6.96 -21.67
CA TRP A 681 -30.61 -5.86 -20.71
C TRP A 681 -31.92 -5.51 -20.01
N ALA A 682 -33.05 -5.73 -20.67
CA ALA A 682 -34.36 -5.37 -20.13
C ALA A 682 -34.89 -6.38 -19.10
N ALA A 683 -34.69 -7.69 -19.30
CA ALA A 683 -35.24 -8.71 -18.41
C ALA A 683 -34.80 -8.57 -16.93
N PRO A 684 -33.52 -8.30 -16.61
CA PRO A 684 -33.09 -8.05 -15.23
C PRO A 684 -33.83 -6.87 -14.58
N ILE A 685 -34.10 -5.81 -15.35
CA ILE A 685 -34.82 -4.61 -14.90
C ILE A 685 -36.29 -4.92 -14.69
N LEU A 686 -36.94 -5.62 -15.64
CA LEU A 686 -38.34 -6.02 -15.54
C LEU A 686 -38.59 -6.94 -14.34
N LEU A 687 -37.68 -7.87 -14.06
CA LEU A 687 -37.70 -8.70 -12.85
C LEU A 687 -37.67 -7.84 -11.59
N ASP A 688 -36.73 -6.91 -11.49
CA ASP A 688 -36.65 -6.05 -10.33
C ASP A 688 -37.83 -5.07 -10.21
N LEU A 689 -38.45 -4.63 -11.31
CA LEU A 689 -39.68 -3.84 -11.26
C LEU A 689 -40.86 -4.66 -10.72
N HIS A 690 -40.89 -5.97 -10.99
CA HIS A 690 -41.92 -6.86 -10.47
C HIS A 690 -41.71 -7.18 -8.98
N TYR A 691 -40.48 -7.54 -8.57
CA TYR A 691 -40.20 -8.01 -7.21
C TYR A 691 -39.66 -6.93 -6.25
N TYR A 692 -39.03 -5.86 -6.75
CA TYR A 692 -38.31 -4.82 -5.96
C TYR A 692 -38.51 -3.38 -6.50
N ARG A 693 -39.71 -3.07 -7.02
CA ARG A 693 -40.03 -1.84 -7.77
C ARG A 693 -39.44 -0.55 -7.21
N GLY A 694 -39.57 -0.32 -5.89
CA GLY A 694 -39.21 0.94 -5.24
C GLY A 694 -37.73 1.33 -5.41
N ILE A 695 -36.80 0.36 -5.30
CA ILE A 695 -35.37 0.65 -5.44
C ILE A 695 -35.01 0.87 -6.90
N SER A 696 -35.50 0.01 -7.79
CA SER A 696 -35.15 0.07 -9.20
C SER A 696 -35.62 1.36 -9.85
N GLU A 697 -36.84 1.82 -9.53
CA GLU A 697 -37.29 3.15 -9.95
C GLU A 697 -36.39 4.27 -9.41
N LYS A 698 -35.92 4.15 -8.15
CA LYS A 698 -35.02 5.15 -7.54
C LYS A 698 -33.65 5.17 -8.23
N ILE A 699 -33.08 4.02 -8.58
CA ILE A 699 -31.81 3.92 -9.33
C ILE A 699 -31.92 4.66 -10.66
N PHE A 700 -32.93 4.36 -11.48
CA PHE A 700 -33.08 4.96 -12.81
C PHE A 700 -33.56 6.41 -12.80
N ARG A 701 -34.09 6.91 -11.67
CA ARG A 701 -34.36 8.34 -11.43
C ARG A 701 -33.16 9.12 -10.90
N SER A 702 -32.07 8.44 -10.54
CA SER A 702 -30.86 9.10 -10.02
C SER A 702 -30.19 9.95 -11.08
N ARG A 703 -29.86 11.19 -10.74
CA ARG A 703 -29.13 12.11 -11.63
C ARG A 703 -27.68 11.68 -11.85
N ASP A 704 -27.11 10.96 -10.90
CA ASP A 704 -25.70 10.56 -10.91
C ASP A 704 -25.48 9.26 -11.69
N LEU A 705 -26.54 8.51 -12.04
CA LEU A 705 -26.41 7.21 -12.71
C LEU A 705 -25.69 7.31 -14.05
N ALA A 706 -26.08 8.28 -14.89
CA ALA A 706 -25.45 8.51 -16.19
C ALA A 706 -23.95 8.84 -16.05
N VAL A 707 -23.61 9.66 -15.05
CA VAL A 707 -22.23 10.09 -14.76
C VAL A 707 -21.39 8.91 -14.27
N ILE A 708 -21.94 8.06 -13.41
CA ILE A 708 -21.24 6.86 -12.94
C ILE A 708 -21.01 5.88 -14.09
N LEU A 709 -21.99 5.70 -14.98
CA LEU A 709 -21.90 4.80 -16.12
C LEU A 709 -21.02 5.33 -17.26
N SER A 710 -20.95 6.65 -17.47
CA SER A 710 -20.00 7.25 -18.41
C SER A 710 -18.57 7.11 -17.88
N GLY A 711 -18.35 7.40 -16.60
CA GLY A 711 -17.09 7.29 -15.88
C GLY A 711 -16.16 8.51 -16.07
N GLU A 712 -15.14 8.63 -15.22
CA GLU A 712 -14.10 9.66 -15.37
C GLU A 712 -13.12 9.31 -16.49
N GLU A 713 -13.46 9.68 -17.73
CA GLU A 713 -12.53 9.60 -18.84
C GLU A 713 -11.53 10.76 -18.77
N VAL A 714 -10.28 10.50 -18.38
CA VAL A 714 -9.18 11.46 -18.66
C VAL A 714 -8.60 11.11 -20.02
N SER A 715 -9.26 11.61 -21.07
CA SER A 715 -8.73 11.81 -22.44
C SER A 715 -8.81 13.30 -22.75
N ASP A 716 -7.94 13.77 -23.66
CA ASP A 716 -7.88 15.17 -24.10
C ASP A 716 -9.26 15.63 -24.61
N ASP A 717 -9.88 16.54 -23.85
CA ASP A 717 -11.05 17.44 -24.01
C ASP A 717 -12.16 17.27 -25.09
N GLU A 718 -12.19 16.25 -25.96
CA GLU A 718 -13.23 16.14 -27.02
C GLU A 718 -14.17 14.91 -26.93
N ASP A 719 -13.77 13.77 -26.35
CA ASP A 719 -14.57 12.51 -26.36
C ASP A 719 -15.55 12.35 -25.16
N ILE A 720 -15.40 13.15 -24.10
CA ILE A 720 -16.11 12.97 -22.81
C ILE A 720 -17.61 13.32 -22.93
N ASP A 721 -17.92 14.34 -23.75
CA ASP A 721 -19.29 14.84 -23.93
C ASP A 721 -20.16 13.85 -24.71
N GLU A 722 -19.61 13.15 -25.71
CA GLU A 722 -20.37 12.18 -26.52
C GLU A 722 -20.72 10.93 -25.72
N SER A 723 -19.76 10.36 -24.97
CA SER A 723 -19.99 9.17 -24.13
C SER A 723 -21.05 9.41 -23.05
N SER A 724 -20.99 10.57 -22.37
CA SER A 724 -21.97 10.96 -21.37
C SER A 724 -23.37 11.15 -21.97
N THR A 725 -23.44 11.74 -23.16
CA THR A 725 -24.70 11.90 -23.90
C THR A 725 -25.33 10.55 -24.25
N LEU A 726 -24.54 9.59 -24.74
CA LEU A 726 -25.04 8.24 -25.09
C LEU A 726 -25.62 7.50 -23.87
N TRP A 727 -25.02 7.65 -22.68
CA TRP A 727 -25.57 7.04 -21.46
C TRP A 727 -26.83 7.73 -20.97
N ILE A 728 -26.95 9.06 -21.14
CA ILE A 728 -28.19 9.79 -20.85
C ILE A 728 -29.32 9.28 -21.76
N GLU A 729 -29.05 9.14 -23.06
CA GLU A 729 -30.01 8.59 -24.03
C GLU A 729 -30.39 7.14 -23.66
N ALA A 730 -29.42 6.30 -23.26
CA ALA A 730 -29.68 4.91 -22.87
C ALA A 730 -30.57 4.80 -21.63
N ILE A 731 -30.34 5.66 -20.64
CA ILE A 731 -31.18 5.73 -19.44
C ILE A 731 -32.59 6.27 -19.78
N ALA A 732 -32.71 7.16 -20.78
CA ALA A 732 -34.01 7.60 -21.27
C ALA A 732 -34.79 6.44 -21.91
N GLU A 733 -34.12 5.60 -22.72
CA GLU A 733 -34.71 4.39 -23.32
C GLU A 733 -35.17 3.39 -22.23
N VAL A 734 -34.37 3.21 -21.18
CA VAL A 734 -34.78 2.40 -20.01
C VAL A 734 -35.99 3.00 -19.30
N ASN A 735 -36.03 4.32 -19.09
CA ASN A 735 -37.18 5.00 -18.47
C ASN A 735 -38.44 4.92 -19.34
N ASP A 736 -38.29 4.91 -20.66
CA ASP A 736 -39.39 4.70 -21.59
C ASP A 736 -39.91 3.25 -21.54
N LEU A 737 -39.04 2.26 -21.34
CA LEU A 737 -39.44 0.88 -21.01
C LEU A 737 -40.18 0.81 -19.67
N ILE A 738 -39.64 1.41 -18.60
CA ILE A 738 -40.28 1.45 -17.27
C ILE A 738 -41.66 2.13 -17.34
N GLY A 739 -41.78 3.20 -18.13
CA GLY A 739 -43.02 3.92 -18.36
C GLY A 739 -44.00 3.23 -19.33
N GLY A 740 -43.62 2.09 -19.91
CA GLY A 740 -44.45 1.33 -20.85
C GLY A 740 -44.58 1.94 -22.26
N LYS A 741 -43.73 2.92 -22.61
CA LYS A 741 -43.68 3.53 -23.95
C LYS A 741 -42.98 2.63 -24.97
N ILE A 742 -42.01 1.83 -24.52
CA ILE A 742 -41.33 0.81 -25.31
C ILE A 742 -41.90 -0.55 -24.91
N ARG A 743 -42.21 -1.39 -25.91
CA ARG A 743 -42.54 -2.80 -25.72
C ARG A 743 -41.59 -3.64 -26.56
N LEU A 744 -40.98 -4.62 -25.91
CA LEU A 744 -40.08 -5.60 -26.53
C LEU A 744 -40.86 -6.56 -27.44
N GLU A 745 -40.21 -7.09 -28.47
CA GLU A 745 -40.76 -8.17 -29.30
C GLU A 745 -40.52 -9.54 -28.66
N LYS A 746 -40.38 -10.60 -29.46
CA LYS A 746 -40.30 -11.97 -28.98
C LYS A 746 -38.97 -12.18 -28.21
N PRO A 747 -39.01 -12.82 -27.01
CA PRO A 747 -37.79 -13.17 -26.29
C PRO A 747 -36.91 -14.16 -27.07
N PRO A 748 -35.57 -13.99 -27.05
CA PRO A 748 -34.64 -14.97 -27.61
C PRO A 748 -34.74 -16.33 -26.94
N LYS A 749 -34.49 -17.42 -27.69
CA LYS A 749 -34.59 -18.80 -27.15
C LYS A 749 -33.59 -19.09 -26.04
N ASP A 750 -32.42 -18.47 -26.08
CA ASP A 750 -31.34 -18.59 -25.09
C ASP A 750 -31.46 -17.57 -23.94
N LEU A 751 -32.58 -16.84 -23.83
CA LEU A 751 -32.76 -15.81 -22.81
C LEU A 751 -32.54 -16.34 -21.38
N SER A 752 -33.16 -17.46 -21.01
CA SER A 752 -33.01 -18.03 -19.66
C SER A 752 -31.57 -18.46 -19.36
N LEU A 753 -30.88 -19.04 -20.35
CA LEU A 753 -29.47 -19.42 -20.25
C LEU A 753 -28.55 -18.20 -20.08
N VAL A 754 -28.75 -17.16 -20.89
CA VAL A 754 -27.93 -15.93 -20.81
C VAL A 754 -28.18 -15.20 -19.49
N LEU A 755 -29.43 -15.13 -19.04
CA LEU A 755 -29.76 -14.57 -17.72
C LEU A 755 -29.17 -15.41 -16.59
N ALA A 756 -29.09 -16.74 -16.73
CA ALA A 756 -28.42 -17.60 -15.75
C ALA A 756 -26.94 -17.29 -15.62
N LYS A 757 -26.25 -17.14 -16.76
CA LYS A 757 -24.86 -16.70 -16.78
C LYS A 757 -24.68 -15.31 -16.18
N LEU A 758 -25.56 -14.34 -16.53
CA LEU A 758 -25.56 -12.99 -15.94
C LEU A 758 -25.78 -13.05 -14.43
N ALA A 759 -26.72 -13.86 -13.96
CA ALA A 759 -26.97 -14.01 -12.54
C ALA A 759 -25.75 -14.60 -11.83
N LEU A 760 -25.11 -15.62 -12.38
CA LEU A 760 -23.95 -16.25 -11.73
C LEU A 760 -22.69 -15.38 -11.75
N ALA A 761 -22.42 -14.69 -12.87
CA ALA A 761 -21.11 -14.09 -13.15
C ALA A 761 -21.14 -12.65 -13.68
N GLY A 762 -22.31 -12.04 -13.86
CA GLY A 762 -22.45 -10.65 -14.30
C GLY A 762 -21.77 -9.68 -13.31
N PRO A 763 -20.86 -8.79 -13.76
CA PRO A 763 -20.16 -7.84 -12.89
C PRO A 763 -21.08 -7.01 -11.97
N GLY A 764 -22.20 -6.50 -12.46
CA GLY A 764 -23.17 -5.75 -11.65
C GLY A 764 -23.72 -6.59 -10.49
N ILE A 765 -24.16 -7.80 -10.79
CA ILE A 765 -24.79 -8.72 -9.84
C ILE A 765 -23.75 -9.27 -8.84
N THR A 766 -22.56 -9.63 -9.31
CA THR A 766 -21.47 -10.13 -8.46
C THR A 766 -20.93 -9.06 -7.51
N CYS A 767 -20.74 -7.82 -7.99
CA CYS A 767 -20.41 -6.68 -7.14
C CYS A 767 -21.49 -6.41 -6.08
N LEU A 768 -22.78 -6.48 -6.45
CA LEU A 768 -23.87 -6.30 -5.50
C LEU A 768 -23.84 -7.36 -4.40
N ARG A 769 -23.70 -8.64 -4.75
CA ARG A 769 -23.59 -9.73 -3.77
C ARG A 769 -22.39 -9.53 -2.86
N ALA A 770 -21.20 -9.28 -3.43
CA ALA A 770 -19.97 -9.11 -2.65
C ALA A 770 -20.09 -7.96 -1.63
N LEU A 771 -20.55 -6.77 -2.06
CA LEU A 771 -20.77 -5.64 -1.15
C LEU A 771 -21.86 -5.94 -0.11
N SER A 772 -22.93 -6.63 -0.51
CA SER A 772 -24.00 -7.02 0.42
C SER A 772 -23.48 -7.99 1.48
N ARG A 773 -22.58 -8.92 1.15
CA ARG A 773 -22.02 -9.86 2.12
C ARG A 773 -21.33 -9.18 3.29
N VAL A 774 -20.53 -8.15 3.00
CA VAL A 774 -19.78 -7.40 4.01
C VAL A 774 -20.58 -6.29 4.71
N THR A 775 -21.78 -5.96 4.21
CA THR A 775 -22.68 -4.92 4.75
C THR A 775 -23.96 -5.48 5.39
N GLY A 776 -24.02 -6.79 5.63
CA GLY A 776 -25.11 -7.42 6.40
C GLY A 776 -26.24 -8.01 5.55
N GLY A 777 -25.94 -8.45 4.34
CA GLY A 777 -26.80 -9.28 3.49
C GLY A 777 -27.69 -8.51 2.51
N LEU A 778 -28.31 -9.27 1.60
CA LEU A 778 -29.34 -8.77 0.69
C LEU A 778 -30.64 -8.48 1.45
N PRO A 779 -31.50 -7.55 0.98
CA PRO A 779 -32.68 -7.12 1.71
C PRO A 779 -33.71 -8.26 1.84
N ALA A 780 -34.25 -8.39 3.05
CA ALA A 780 -35.35 -9.32 3.31
C ALA A 780 -36.65 -8.83 2.66
N ASN A 781 -37.12 -7.61 2.99
CA ASN A 781 -38.40 -7.05 2.50
C ASN A 781 -38.54 -5.49 2.51
N ASN A 782 -37.62 -4.71 3.10
CA ASN A 782 -37.79 -3.25 3.25
C ASN A 782 -36.49 -2.48 2.90
N PRO A 783 -36.36 -1.87 1.71
CA PRO A 783 -35.00 -1.69 1.18
C PRO A 783 -34.65 -0.24 0.78
N TRP A 784 -35.26 0.77 1.40
CA TRP A 784 -35.11 2.16 0.96
C TRP A 784 -33.74 2.78 1.31
N HIS A 785 -33.20 2.47 2.49
CA HIS A 785 -31.90 2.90 2.98
C HIS A 785 -31.39 1.85 3.99
N PRO A 786 -30.13 1.37 3.91
CA PRO A 786 -29.01 1.84 3.08
C PRO A 786 -28.87 1.17 1.70
N PHE A 787 -29.81 0.31 1.29
CA PHE A 787 -29.58 -0.58 0.14
C PHE A 787 -29.43 0.14 -1.22
N TYR A 788 -30.15 1.25 -1.44
CA TYR A 788 -29.96 2.08 -2.64
C TYR A 788 -28.50 2.53 -2.82
N GLU A 789 -27.84 2.97 -1.73
CA GLU A 789 -26.44 3.42 -1.79
C GLU A 789 -25.47 2.26 -2.06
N ILE A 790 -25.78 1.07 -1.53
CA ILE A 790 -25.03 -0.15 -1.82
C ILE A 790 -25.16 -0.51 -3.30
N SER A 791 -26.36 -0.42 -3.88
CA SER A 791 -26.58 -0.63 -5.31
C SER A 791 -25.82 0.39 -6.16
N MET A 792 -25.85 1.69 -5.83
CA MET A 792 -25.07 2.71 -6.54
C MET A 792 -23.56 2.45 -6.44
N SER A 793 -23.08 2.02 -5.27
CA SER A 793 -21.69 1.60 -5.06
C SER A 793 -21.33 0.38 -5.90
N SER A 794 -22.23 -0.59 -6.06
CA SER A 794 -22.02 -1.76 -6.92
C SER A 794 -21.97 -1.40 -8.42
N ILE A 795 -22.76 -0.42 -8.87
CA ILE A 795 -22.71 0.09 -10.25
C ILE A 795 -21.34 0.73 -10.52
N ARG A 796 -20.87 1.61 -9.61
CA ARG A 796 -19.54 2.22 -9.70
C ARG A 796 -18.43 1.17 -9.77
N MET A 797 -18.52 0.13 -8.93
CA MET A 797 -17.56 -0.98 -8.92
C MET A 797 -17.63 -1.81 -10.22
N SER A 798 -18.83 -2.15 -10.70
CA SER A 798 -19.03 -2.93 -11.93
C SER A 798 -18.57 -2.17 -13.20
N ARG A 799 -18.65 -0.84 -13.21
CA ARG A 799 -18.16 -0.01 -14.32
C ARG A 799 -16.66 -0.14 -14.52
N SER A 800 -15.90 -0.40 -13.45
CA SER A 800 -14.45 -0.65 -13.52
C SER A 800 -14.12 -1.92 -14.31
N PHE A 801 -15.01 -2.91 -14.35
CA PHE A 801 -14.87 -4.08 -15.22
C PHE A 801 -15.04 -3.74 -16.70
N ILE A 802 -15.98 -2.86 -17.06
CA ILE A 802 -16.09 -2.37 -18.45
C ILE A 802 -14.78 -1.72 -18.90
N ARG A 803 -14.11 -0.98 -18.01
CA ARG A 803 -12.78 -0.42 -18.29
C ARG A 803 -11.72 -1.51 -18.47
N LEU A 804 -11.66 -2.50 -17.58
CA LEU A 804 -10.73 -3.63 -17.66
C LEU A 804 -10.90 -4.41 -18.97
N PHE A 805 -12.13 -4.76 -19.34
CA PHE A 805 -12.44 -5.51 -20.55
C PHE A 805 -12.31 -4.70 -21.85
N ASN A 806 -12.23 -3.36 -21.76
CA ASN A 806 -11.94 -2.49 -22.90
C ASN A 806 -10.44 -2.19 -23.08
N LEU A 807 -9.56 -2.67 -22.19
CA LEU A 807 -8.13 -2.62 -22.46
C LEU A 807 -7.82 -3.47 -23.69
N SER A 808 -7.00 -2.96 -24.60
CA SER A 808 -6.65 -3.67 -25.84
C SER A 808 -6.05 -5.05 -25.56
N THR A 809 -5.24 -5.19 -24.50
CA THR A 809 -4.67 -6.46 -24.06
C THR A 809 -5.74 -7.44 -23.60
N SER A 810 -6.76 -6.97 -22.88
CA SER A 810 -7.89 -7.80 -22.45
C SER A 810 -8.74 -8.26 -23.64
N ILE A 811 -9.02 -7.35 -24.59
CA ILE A 811 -9.78 -7.67 -25.80
C ILE A 811 -9.07 -8.75 -26.62
N ALA A 812 -7.77 -8.56 -26.88
CA ALA A 812 -6.98 -9.53 -27.63
C ALA A 812 -6.92 -10.88 -26.91
N LEU A 813 -6.75 -10.87 -25.58
CA LEU A 813 -6.74 -12.09 -24.77
C LEU A 813 -8.06 -12.84 -24.86
N LEU A 814 -9.19 -12.20 -24.54
CA LEU A 814 -10.50 -12.85 -24.52
C LEU A 814 -10.90 -13.34 -25.91
N ARG A 815 -10.70 -12.53 -26.94
CA ARG A 815 -10.93 -12.98 -28.32
C ARG A 815 -10.03 -14.15 -28.68
N GLY A 816 -8.74 -14.15 -28.29
CA GLY A 816 -7.84 -15.29 -28.55
C GLY A 816 -8.17 -16.56 -27.77
N LEU A 817 -8.85 -16.47 -26.62
CA LEU A 817 -9.28 -17.62 -25.82
C LEU A 817 -10.61 -18.22 -26.31
N TYR A 818 -11.56 -17.37 -26.72
CA TYR A 818 -12.93 -17.76 -27.08
C TYR A 818 -13.22 -17.63 -28.59
N SER A 819 -12.20 -17.59 -29.45
CA SER A 819 -12.34 -17.57 -30.90
C SER A 819 -11.74 -18.86 -31.49
N LEU A 820 -12.47 -19.97 -31.38
CA LEU A 820 -12.17 -21.21 -32.08
C LEU A 820 -13.47 -21.76 -32.68
N GLU A 821 -13.41 -21.98 -34.01
CA GLU A 821 -14.21 -22.73 -35.01
C GLU A 821 -15.73 -22.99 -34.81
N ASP A 822 -16.29 -23.01 -33.59
CA ASP A 822 -17.70 -23.26 -33.29
C ASP A 822 -18.49 -22.00 -32.84
N GLN A 823 -17.84 -20.84 -32.70
CA GLN A 823 -18.44 -19.60 -32.18
C GLN A 823 -18.27 -18.36 -33.08
N ASP A 824 -18.07 -18.55 -34.39
CA ASP A 824 -18.05 -17.45 -35.36
C ASP A 824 -19.39 -16.68 -35.30
N GLY A 825 -19.34 -15.47 -34.73
CA GLY A 825 -20.50 -14.57 -34.60
C GLY A 825 -20.90 -14.20 -33.17
N GLN A 826 -20.31 -14.78 -32.12
CA GLN A 826 -20.66 -14.41 -30.74
C GLN A 826 -20.19 -12.98 -30.39
N ALA A 827 -21.12 -12.17 -29.84
CA ALA A 827 -20.82 -10.80 -29.41
C ALA A 827 -19.79 -10.78 -28.27
N TYR A 828 -18.86 -9.81 -28.28
CA TYR A 828 -17.76 -9.73 -27.31
C TYR A 828 -18.22 -9.70 -25.84
N TRP A 829 -19.35 -9.06 -25.56
CA TRP A 829 -19.92 -8.99 -24.22
C TRP A 829 -20.32 -10.37 -23.65
N ARG A 830 -20.67 -11.34 -24.52
CA ARG A 830 -20.93 -12.73 -24.11
C ARG A 830 -19.64 -13.48 -23.77
N GLN A 831 -18.56 -13.27 -24.54
CA GLN A 831 -17.23 -13.82 -24.23
C GLN A 831 -16.70 -13.29 -22.90
N VAL A 832 -16.96 -12.02 -22.59
CA VAL A 832 -16.67 -11.42 -21.28
C VAL A 832 -17.43 -12.14 -20.18
N LEU A 833 -18.72 -12.42 -20.39
CA LEU A 833 -19.55 -13.12 -19.41
C LEU A 833 -19.08 -14.58 -19.20
N ASP A 834 -18.75 -15.29 -20.27
CA ASP A 834 -18.19 -16.64 -20.21
C ASP A 834 -16.85 -16.65 -19.44
N TYR A 835 -15.97 -15.67 -19.67
CA TYR A 835 -14.73 -15.52 -18.90
C TYR A 835 -14.96 -15.22 -17.42
N CYS A 836 -15.96 -14.40 -17.08
CA CYS A 836 -16.33 -14.13 -15.68
C CYS A 836 -16.84 -15.40 -14.98
N LEU A 837 -17.61 -16.23 -15.70
CA LEU A 837 -18.16 -17.48 -15.20
C LEU A 837 -17.07 -18.53 -15.01
N ASP A 838 -16.26 -18.77 -16.04
CA ASP A 838 -15.15 -19.72 -16.03
C ASP A 838 -14.14 -19.40 -14.93
N GLY A 839 -13.91 -18.11 -14.66
CA GLY A 839 -13.00 -17.61 -13.65
C GLY A 839 -13.58 -17.41 -12.25
N GLY A 840 -14.84 -17.78 -12.01
CA GLY A 840 -15.44 -17.73 -10.67
C GLY A 840 -15.53 -16.32 -10.08
N LEU A 841 -15.89 -15.31 -10.89
CA LEU A 841 -15.80 -13.89 -10.50
C LEU A 841 -16.48 -13.58 -9.16
N GLN A 842 -17.61 -14.22 -8.85
CA GLN A 842 -18.30 -14.05 -7.57
C GLN A 842 -17.37 -14.35 -6.38
N ALA A 843 -16.73 -15.51 -6.37
CA ALA A 843 -15.86 -15.94 -5.28
C ALA A 843 -14.60 -15.06 -5.16
N VAL A 844 -14.06 -14.60 -6.30
CA VAL A 844 -12.92 -13.67 -6.33
C VAL A 844 -13.28 -12.36 -5.63
N LEU A 845 -14.46 -11.81 -5.93
CA LEU A 845 -14.91 -10.55 -5.33
C LEU A 845 -15.23 -10.70 -3.86
N ASP A 846 -15.85 -11.81 -3.43
CA ASP A 846 -16.15 -12.08 -2.02
C ASP A 846 -14.88 -12.14 -1.17
N GLU A 847 -13.85 -12.86 -1.64
CA GLU A 847 -12.53 -12.89 -0.99
C GLU A 847 -11.90 -11.50 -0.91
N TYR A 848 -12.00 -10.73 -2.00
CA TYR A 848 -11.37 -9.41 -2.05
C TYR A 848 -12.04 -8.42 -1.09
N VAL A 849 -13.37 -8.31 -1.12
CA VAL A 849 -14.09 -7.37 -0.26
C VAL A 849 -14.05 -7.77 1.22
N HIS A 850 -14.01 -9.08 1.52
CA HIS A 850 -13.77 -9.57 2.88
C HIS A 850 -12.43 -9.06 3.42
N PHE A 851 -11.36 -9.25 2.65
CA PHE A 851 -10.04 -8.78 3.04
C PHE A 851 -10.00 -7.25 3.17
N LEU A 852 -10.58 -6.53 2.20
CA LEU A 852 -10.56 -5.07 2.18
C LEU A 852 -11.31 -4.44 3.36
N LYS A 853 -12.43 -5.03 3.80
CA LYS A 853 -13.21 -4.54 4.94
C LYS A 853 -12.33 -4.34 6.17
N GLU A 854 -11.46 -5.31 6.44
CA GLU A 854 -10.53 -5.29 7.57
C GLU A 854 -9.28 -4.45 7.26
N SER A 855 -8.69 -4.57 6.06
CA SER A 855 -7.45 -3.86 5.72
C SER A 855 -7.62 -2.34 5.69
N GLU A 856 -8.80 -1.86 5.28
CA GLU A 856 -9.18 -0.44 5.25
C GLU A 856 -9.74 0.05 6.60
N GLY A 857 -9.80 -0.79 7.63
CA GLY A 857 -10.21 -0.41 8.98
C GLY A 857 -11.71 -0.08 9.10
N LEU A 858 -12.56 -0.73 8.30
CA LEU A 858 -13.99 -0.41 8.20
C LEU A 858 -14.87 -1.14 9.23
N PHE A 859 -14.29 -1.74 10.27
CA PHE A 859 -15.07 -2.39 11.33
C PHE A 859 -15.85 -1.36 12.16
N GLY A 860 -17.11 -1.69 12.44
CA GLY A 860 -18.01 -0.83 13.22
C GLY A 860 -18.49 0.43 12.50
N LYS A 861 -18.09 0.63 11.22
CA LYS A 861 -18.58 1.73 10.38
C LYS A 861 -19.98 1.46 9.84
N GLU A 862 -20.65 2.52 9.42
CA GLU A 862 -21.98 2.46 8.80
C GLU A 862 -21.94 1.69 7.47
N LYS A 863 -23.01 0.95 7.15
CA LYS A 863 -23.09 0.08 5.96
C LYS A 863 -22.83 0.84 4.65
N VAL A 864 -23.29 2.08 4.57
CA VAL A 864 -23.10 2.97 3.40
C VAL A 864 -21.63 3.35 3.25
N GLU A 865 -20.96 3.70 4.35
CA GLU A 865 -19.55 4.06 4.38
C GLU A 865 -18.68 2.88 3.92
N ILE A 866 -18.99 1.67 4.43
CA ILE A 866 -18.32 0.42 4.02
C ILE A 866 -18.47 0.23 2.50
N ALA A 867 -19.69 0.23 1.97
CA ALA A 867 -19.93 0.00 0.55
C ALA A 867 -19.28 1.07 -0.35
N GLY A 868 -19.38 2.34 0.05
CA GLY A 868 -18.79 3.46 -0.66
C GLY A 868 -17.26 3.35 -0.72
N LYS A 869 -16.61 3.07 0.42
CA LYS A 869 -15.15 2.96 0.48
C LYS A 869 -14.62 1.75 -0.27
N LEU A 870 -15.27 0.59 -0.13
CA LEU A 870 -14.88 -0.62 -0.86
C LEU A 870 -15.02 -0.45 -2.38
N SER A 871 -16.11 0.18 -2.83
CA SER A 871 -16.31 0.49 -4.25
C SER A 871 -15.20 1.41 -4.80
N GLU A 872 -14.81 2.44 -4.04
CA GLU A 872 -13.70 3.33 -4.38
C GLU A 872 -12.38 2.55 -4.49
N VAL A 873 -12.03 1.77 -3.45
CA VAL A 873 -10.76 1.04 -3.37
C VAL A 873 -10.63 -0.01 -4.48
N VAL A 874 -11.71 -0.73 -4.80
CA VAL A 874 -11.73 -1.69 -5.91
C VAL A 874 -11.57 -0.98 -7.25
N SER A 875 -12.31 0.11 -7.45
CA SER A 875 -12.26 0.88 -8.70
C SER A 875 -10.87 1.48 -8.93
N GLU A 876 -10.25 2.02 -7.89
CA GLU A 876 -8.88 2.53 -7.93
C GLU A 876 -7.86 1.43 -8.28
N ALA A 877 -7.98 0.23 -7.69
CA ALA A 877 -7.08 -0.89 -7.98
C ALA A 877 -7.11 -1.31 -9.47
N MET A 878 -8.30 -1.31 -10.08
CA MET A 878 -8.51 -1.61 -11.51
C MET A 878 -8.17 -0.42 -12.42
N SER A 879 -8.01 0.78 -11.85
CA SER A 879 -7.77 2.02 -12.59
C SER A 879 -6.29 2.29 -12.89
N LEU A 880 -5.37 1.43 -12.41
CA LEU A 880 -3.94 1.66 -12.52
C LEU A 880 -3.54 1.96 -13.97
N ARG A 881 -3.11 3.20 -14.22
CA ARG A 881 -2.48 3.59 -15.48
C ARG A 881 -1.03 3.12 -15.45
N THR A 882 -0.82 1.93 -15.98
CA THR A 882 0.52 1.38 -16.22
C THR A 882 1.24 2.29 -17.21
N ALA A 883 2.37 2.83 -16.78
CA ALA A 883 3.11 3.79 -17.58
C ALA A 883 3.98 3.01 -18.57
N SER A 884 4.15 3.53 -19.78
CA SER A 884 5.25 3.03 -20.59
C SER A 884 6.57 3.52 -19.99
N LEU A 885 7.52 2.61 -19.83
CA LEU A 885 8.87 2.95 -19.40
C LEU A 885 9.69 3.33 -20.63
N ASP A 886 10.41 4.44 -20.53
CA ASP A 886 11.43 4.80 -21.49
C ASP A 886 12.53 3.73 -21.45
N VAL A 887 13.10 3.33 -22.57
CA VAL A 887 14.19 2.37 -22.67
C VAL A 887 15.10 2.85 -23.78
N ASP A 888 16.41 2.79 -23.57
CA ASP A 888 17.34 3.29 -24.56
C ASP A 888 17.37 2.36 -25.77
N LYS A 889 17.11 2.93 -26.95
CA LYS A 889 17.39 2.33 -28.24
C LYS A 889 18.76 2.78 -28.70
N ILE A 890 19.73 1.87 -28.57
CA ILE A 890 21.10 2.04 -29.04
C ILE A 890 21.17 1.42 -30.44
N LYS A 891 21.38 2.24 -31.47
CA LYS A 891 21.49 1.80 -32.86
C LYS A 891 22.93 1.92 -33.32
N ILE A 892 23.44 0.82 -33.90
CA ILE A 892 24.75 0.75 -34.52
C ILE A 892 24.55 0.89 -36.03
N ASP A 893 25.18 1.89 -36.64
CA ASP A 893 25.21 2.06 -38.09
C ASP A 893 26.52 1.48 -38.64
N GLN A 894 26.42 0.41 -39.43
CA GLN A 894 27.57 -0.24 -40.05
C GLN A 894 28.15 0.57 -41.21
N ARG A 895 27.33 1.37 -41.92
CA ARG A 895 27.79 2.15 -43.08
C ARG A 895 28.51 3.41 -42.65
N LEU A 896 28.00 4.07 -41.62
CA LEU A 896 28.57 5.31 -41.07
C LEU A 896 29.59 5.06 -39.96
N GLU A 897 29.81 3.79 -39.59
CA GLU A 897 30.60 3.37 -38.42
C GLU A 897 30.32 4.26 -37.21
N SER A 898 29.04 4.43 -36.92
CA SER A 898 28.57 5.35 -35.88
C SER A 898 27.55 4.70 -34.98
N MET A 899 27.36 5.31 -33.81
CA MET A 899 26.34 4.89 -32.86
C MET A 899 25.43 6.04 -32.50
N SER A 900 24.15 5.75 -32.38
CA SER A 900 23.14 6.72 -31.97
C SER A 900 22.27 6.16 -30.86
N ARG A 901 21.80 7.06 -30.00
CA ARG A 901 20.91 6.75 -28.91
C ARG A 901 19.59 7.48 -29.10
N SER A 902 18.50 6.75 -28.96
CA SER A 902 17.15 7.30 -28.91
C SER A 902 16.37 6.66 -27.77
N ILE A 903 15.22 7.21 -27.42
CA ILE A 903 14.35 6.65 -26.38
C ILE A 903 13.17 5.96 -27.07
N LYS A 904 12.86 4.74 -26.62
CA LYS A 904 11.66 3.99 -26.99
C LYS A 904 10.84 3.69 -25.74
N LYS A 905 9.54 3.51 -25.90
CA LYS A 905 8.62 3.25 -24.79
C LYS A 905 8.20 1.78 -24.79
N MET A 906 8.33 1.09 -23.66
CA MET A 906 7.83 -0.27 -23.43
C MET A 906 6.70 -0.27 -22.41
N ARG A 907 5.62 -1.02 -22.69
CA ARG A 907 4.45 -1.11 -21.81
C ARG A 907 4.76 -1.98 -20.58
N THR A 908 4.10 -1.70 -19.46
CA THR A 908 4.33 -2.38 -18.17
C THR A 908 3.03 -2.85 -17.52
N ASN A 909 2.24 -3.65 -18.23
CA ASN A 909 0.89 -4.03 -17.80
C ASN A 909 0.89 -5.25 -16.87
N PHE A 910 1.61 -6.31 -17.24
CA PHE A 910 1.67 -7.56 -16.48
C PHE A 910 2.64 -7.45 -15.29
N ALA A 911 3.75 -6.74 -15.50
CA ALA A 911 4.79 -6.49 -14.52
C ALA A 911 5.06 -4.99 -14.38
N VAL A 912 5.15 -4.47 -13.15
CA VAL A 912 5.29 -3.03 -12.86
C VAL A 912 6.49 -2.79 -11.95
N MET A 913 7.14 -1.62 -12.10
CA MET A 913 8.17 -1.16 -11.16
C MET A 913 7.58 -0.20 -10.11
N LEU A 914 7.98 -0.37 -8.85
CA LEU A 914 7.74 0.60 -7.79
C LEU A 914 8.87 1.65 -7.79
N SER A 915 8.54 2.93 -7.96
CA SER A 915 9.56 4.00 -8.00
C SER A 915 9.07 5.33 -7.46
N ASP A 916 9.98 6.07 -6.82
CA ASP A 916 9.76 7.38 -6.20
C ASP A 916 10.12 8.53 -7.16
N LYS A 917 9.62 8.50 -8.41
CA LYS A 917 9.88 9.60 -9.35
C LYS A 917 9.18 10.87 -8.84
N LYS A 918 9.93 11.78 -8.22
CA LYS A 918 9.51 13.15 -7.89
C LYS A 918 8.95 13.82 -9.15
N SER A 919 7.65 14.08 -9.16
CA SER A 919 7.06 15.11 -10.00
C SER A 919 6.99 16.38 -9.17
N ASP A 920 7.28 17.53 -9.78
CA ASP A 920 7.38 18.84 -9.11
C ASP A 920 6.08 19.34 -8.43
N GLU A 921 5.01 18.53 -8.42
CA GLU A 921 3.67 18.92 -7.97
C GLU A 921 3.04 17.96 -6.92
N GLY A 922 3.82 17.16 -6.20
CA GLY A 922 3.27 16.25 -5.17
C GLY A 922 2.49 15.04 -5.72
N ARG A 923 2.42 14.88 -7.05
CA ARG A 923 1.78 13.74 -7.74
C ARG A 923 2.58 12.43 -7.63
N SER A 924 3.86 12.47 -7.26
CA SER A 924 4.72 11.26 -7.14
C SER A 924 4.23 10.29 -6.07
N VAL A 925 3.74 10.86 -4.97
CA VAL A 925 3.22 10.17 -3.79
C VAL A 925 1.99 9.31 -4.11
N ASN A 926 1.09 9.80 -4.97
CA ASN A 926 -0.12 9.06 -5.34
C ASN A 926 0.19 7.79 -6.15
N ARG A 927 1.27 7.76 -6.94
CA ARG A 927 1.59 6.61 -7.80
C ARG A 927 2.03 5.38 -7.00
N ILE A 928 2.81 5.54 -5.94
CA ILE A 928 3.26 4.42 -5.09
C ILE A 928 2.04 3.74 -4.45
N SER A 929 1.11 4.54 -3.91
CA SER A 929 -0.13 4.03 -3.33
C SER A 929 -0.98 3.26 -4.35
N GLN A 930 -1.19 3.84 -5.54
CA GLN A 930 -1.94 3.20 -6.62
C GLN A 930 -1.33 1.87 -7.07
N VAL A 931 0.00 1.82 -7.25
CA VAL A 931 0.69 0.57 -7.64
C VAL A 931 0.58 -0.50 -6.55
N ARG A 932 0.74 -0.11 -5.28
CA ARG A 932 0.56 -1.03 -4.15
C ARG A 932 -0.86 -1.60 -4.11
N GLN A 933 -1.86 -0.74 -4.23
CA GLN A 933 -3.28 -1.11 -4.19
C GLN A 933 -3.64 -2.06 -5.34
N ALA A 934 -3.19 -1.76 -6.56
CA ALA A 934 -3.37 -2.65 -7.71
C ALA A 934 -2.67 -4.01 -7.50
N PHE A 935 -1.43 -4.03 -6.99
CA PHE A 935 -0.73 -5.29 -6.71
C PHE A 935 -1.41 -6.11 -5.60
N ASN A 936 -2.00 -5.46 -4.59
CA ASN A 936 -2.79 -6.10 -3.53
C ASN A 936 -4.23 -6.43 -3.94
N SER A 937 -4.61 -6.26 -5.20
CA SER A 937 -5.87 -6.74 -5.76
C SER A 937 -5.68 -8.09 -6.44
N PRO A 938 -6.74 -8.86 -6.76
CA PRO A 938 -6.60 -10.09 -7.53
C PRO A 938 -6.19 -9.84 -8.99
N PHE A 939 -6.28 -8.60 -9.48
CA PHE A 939 -6.01 -8.20 -10.88
C PHE A 939 -4.54 -7.95 -11.18
N TRP A 940 -4.18 -7.67 -12.43
CA TRP A 940 -2.83 -7.20 -12.78
C TRP A 940 -2.42 -5.93 -12.02
N PRO A 941 -1.13 -5.75 -11.68
CA PRO A 941 0.02 -6.55 -12.11
C PRO A 941 0.26 -7.81 -11.26
N PHE A 942 0.85 -8.84 -11.88
CA PHE A 942 1.23 -10.11 -11.22
C PHE A 942 2.70 -10.16 -10.80
N VAL A 943 3.54 -9.28 -11.34
CA VAL A 943 4.93 -9.11 -10.91
C VAL A 943 5.15 -7.66 -10.51
N LEU A 944 5.59 -7.44 -9.29
CA LEU A 944 6.01 -6.13 -8.81
C LEU A 944 7.49 -6.17 -8.51
N ALA A 945 8.26 -5.31 -9.16
CA ALA A 945 9.69 -5.19 -8.93
C ALA A 945 10.03 -3.89 -8.22
N THR A 946 10.87 -3.96 -7.19
CA THR A 946 11.22 -2.83 -6.34
C THR A 946 12.67 -2.91 -5.86
N THR A 947 13.18 -1.78 -5.37
CA THR A 947 14.41 -1.71 -4.56
C THR A 947 14.06 -1.53 -3.08
N SER A 948 14.97 -0.95 -2.29
CA SER A 948 14.74 -0.53 -0.90
C SER A 948 13.47 0.33 -0.68
N ILE A 949 12.93 0.97 -1.73
CA ILE A 949 11.66 1.71 -1.67
C ILE A 949 10.51 0.84 -1.14
N GLY A 950 10.46 -0.43 -1.56
CA GLY A 950 9.42 -1.38 -1.13
C GLY A 950 9.79 -2.20 0.10
N GLN A 951 11.01 -2.05 0.61
CA GLN A 951 11.53 -2.84 1.74
C GLN A 951 10.96 -2.35 3.08
N GLU A 952 10.58 -1.08 3.11
CA GLU A 952 9.98 -0.25 4.15
C GLU A 952 8.46 -0.03 4.18
N GLY A 953 7.75 -0.01 5.33
CA GLY A 953 6.44 0.68 5.45
C GLY A 953 5.27 0.32 4.49
N LEU A 954 5.40 -0.71 3.65
CA LEU A 954 4.37 -1.16 2.70
C LEU A 954 4.07 -2.65 2.88
N ASP A 955 2.83 -3.05 2.59
CA ASP A 955 2.37 -4.43 2.68
C ASP A 955 1.96 -4.94 1.29
N PHE A 956 2.30 -6.19 0.97
CA PHE A 956 2.08 -6.78 -0.36
C PHE A 956 1.42 -8.18 -0.32
N HIS A 957 0.89 -8.60 0.83
CA HIS A 957 0.47 -9.98 1.14
C HIS A 957 -0.91 -10.40 0.63
N ALA A 958 -1.75 -9.44 0.18
CA ALA A 958 -3.16 -9.69 -0.06
C ALA A 958 -3.40 -10.77 -1.10
N TYR A 959 -2.58 -10.80 -2.16
CA TYR A 959 -2.63 -11.80 -3.24
C TYR A 959 -1.21 -12.25 -3.66
N CYS A 960 -0.23 -12.10 -2.76
CA CYS A 960 1.15 -12.51 -2.99
C CYS A 960 1.68 -13.23 -1.74
N HIS A 961 2.15 -14.45 -1.93
CA HIS A 961 2.95 -15.18 -0.95
C HIS A 961 4.26 -15.70 -1.56
N ALA A 962 4.80 -15.02 -2.58
CA ALA A 962 6.07 -15.38 -3.19
C ALA A 962 6.99 -14.18 -3.39
N ILE A 963 8.16 -14.25 -2.77
CA ILE A 963 9.20 -13.22 -2.82
C ILE A 963 10.41 -13.71 -3.58
N VAL A 964 10.93 -12.88 -4.47
CA VAL A 964 12.13 -13.14 -5.27
C VAL A 964 13.23 -12.21 -4.79
N HIS A 965 14.22 -12.76 -4.10
CA HIS A 965 15.43 -12.04 -3.71
C HIS A 965 16.37 -11.97 -4.90
N TRP A 966 16.03 -11.10 -5.87
CA TRP A 966 16.82 -10.92 -7.09
C TRP A 966 18.28 -10.60 -6.79
N ASN A 967 18.52 -9.83 -5.74
CA ASN A 967 19.81 -9.73 -5.07
C ASN A 967 19.61 -9.97 -3.58
N LEU A 968 20.49 -10.77 -2.98
CA LEU A 968 20.49 -11.00 -1.54
C LEU A 968 20.81 -9.71 -0.79
N PRO A 969 20.10 -9.41 0.32
CA PRO A 969 20.47 -8.32 1.19
C PRO A 969 21.87 -8.54 1.79
N SER A 970 22.47 -7.48 2.34
CA SER A 970 23.74 -7.58 3.08
C SER A 970 23.56 -8.21 4.45
N ASN A 971 22.38 -8.07 5.06
CA ASN A 971 22.12 -8.49 6.43
C ASN A 971 20.85 -9.38 6.55
N PRO A 972 20.76 -10.23 7.60
CA PRO A 972 19.64 -11.17 7.80
C PRO A 972 18.33 -10.47 8.21
N VAL A 973 18.40 -9.30 8.83
CA VAL A 973 17.22 -8.53 9.24
C VAL A 973 16.47 -7.97 8.03
N ASP A 974 17.20 -7.46 7.04
CA ASP A 974 16.68 -7.02 5.74
C ASP A 974 16.01 -8.17 5.00
N LEU A 975 16.53 -9.40 5.14
CA LEU A 975 15.92 -10.60 4.58
C LEU A 975 14.55 -10.85 5.22
N GLU A 976 14.50 -10.87 6.55
CA GLU A 976 13.26 -11.03 7.34
C GLU A 976 12.26 -9.89 7.07
N GLN A 977 12.71 -8.64 6.97
CA GLN A 977 11.86 -7.48 6.66
C GLN A 977 11.24 -7.59 5.26
N ARG A 978 12.01 -8.05 4.26
CA ARG A 978 11.54 -8.27 2.89
C ARG A 978 10.47 -9.37 2.88
N GLU A 979 10.71 -10.51 3.51
CA GLU A 979 9.76 -11.63 3.62
C GLU A 979 8.51 -11.25 4.41
N GLY A 980 8.70 -10.46 5.46
CA GLY A 980 7.63 -9.85 6.24
C GLY A 980 6.72 -8.94 5.42
N ARG A 981 7.01 -8.60 4.16
CA ARG A 981 6.08 -7.84 3.30
C ARG A 981 4.92 -8.68 2.76
N ILE A 982 5.12 -9.99 2.66
CA ILE A 982 4.13 -10.97 2.17
C ILE A 982 3.63 -11.91 3.27
N HIS A 983 4.36 -12.02 4.38
CA HIS A 983 3.95 -12.79 5.55
C HIS A 983 3.22 -11.87 6.56
N ARG A 984 1.90 -11.71 6.41
CA ARG A 984 1.07 -10.76 7.15
C ARG A 984 -0.33 -11.32 7.43
N PHE A 985 -1.07 -10.58 8.26
CA PHE A 985 -2.45 -10.85 8.64
C PHE A 985 -3.34 -11.24 7.46
N LYS A 986 -4.07 -12.36 7.58
CA LYS A 986 -4.94 -12.94 6.54
C LYS A 986 -4.29 -13.01 5.15
N GLY A 987 -2.98 -13.23 5.10
CA GLY A 987 -2.21 -13.36 3.87
C GLY A 987 -2.76 -14.42 2.92
N HIS A 988 -2.43 -14.29 1.64
CA HIS A 988 -2.99 -15.14 0.59
C HIS A 988 -2.79 -16.66 0.85
N ALA A 989 -1.61 -17.08 1.33
CA ALA A 989 -1.34 -18.48 1.65
C ALA A 989 -2.26 -19.03 2.76
N ILE A 990 -2.54 -18.22 3.78
CA ILE A 990 -3.45 -18.57 4.89
C ILE A 990 -4.86 -18.81 4.35
N ARG A 991 -5.36 -17.89 3.52
CA ARG A 991 -6.70 -18.00 2.93
C ARG A 991 -6.82 -19.23 2.02
N LYS A 992 -5.78 -19.55 1.23
CA LYS A 992 -5.72 -20.79 0.45
C LYS A 992 -5.78 -22.03 1.34
N ASN A 993 -5.00 -22.08 2.41
CA ASN A 993 -4.96 -23.25 3.31
C ASN A 993 -6.27 -23.42 4.10
N LEU A 994 -6.87 -22.33 4.59
CA LEU A 994 -8.19 -22.37 5.23
C LEU A 994 -9.26 -22.88 4.27
N ALA A 995 -9.27 -22.38 3.04
CA ALA A 995 -10.21 -22.84 2.03
C ALA A 995 -9.99 -24.31 1.65
N ALA A 996 -8.74 -24.77 1.58
CA ALA A 996 -8.41 -26.17 1.32
C ALA A 996 -8.84 -27.12 2.46
N LYS A 997 -8.68 -26.70 3.72
CA LYS A 997 -9.04 -27.54 4.88
C LYS A 997 -10.56 -27.57 5.14
N TYR A 998 -11.24 -26.43 5.12
CA TYR A 998 -12.65 -26.34 5.52
C TYR A 998 -13.62 -26.38 4.33
N GLY A 999 -13.24 -25.79 3.19
CA GLY A 999 -14.10 -25.67 2.01
C GLY A 999 -15.46 -25.02 2.30
N LEU A 1000 -16.44 -25.29 1.44
CA LEU A 1000 -17.80 -24.76 1.58
C LEU A 1000 -18.65 -25.48 2.63
N ALA A 1001 -18.23 -26.67 3.08
CA ALA A 1001 -18.99 -27.46 4.04
C ALA A 1001 -19.12 -26.77 5.41
N GLU A 1002 -18.20 -25.87 5.74
CA GLU A 1002 -18.20 -25.09 6.98
C GLU A 1002 -19.09 -23.83 6.89
N VAL A 1003 -19.50 -23.42 5.68
CA VAL A 1003 -20.35 -22.24 5.50
C VAL A 1003 -21.80 -22.62 5.83
N GLY A 1004 -22.30 -22.15 6.97
CA GLY A 1004 -23.65 -22.43 7.43
C GLY A 1004 -24.72 -21.65 6.65
N PRO A 1005 -26.00 -22.07 6.70
CA PRO A 1005 -27.10 -21.41 5.98
C PRO A 1005 -27.38 -19.96 6.44
N ASN A 1006 -26.91 -19.59 7.64
CA ASN A 1006 -27.04 -18.25 8.19
C ASN A 1006 -25.76 -17.40 8.00
N ASP A 1007 -24.70 -17.98 7.43
CA ASP A 1007 -23.45 -17.26 7.20
C ASP A 1007 -23.57 -16.42 5.93
N ILE A 1008 -23.47 -15.10 6.10
CA ILE A 1008 -23.55 -14.14 5.01
C ILE A 1008 -22.20 -14.05 4.29
N ASP A 1009 -21.11 -13.97 5.07
CA ASP A 1009 -19.74 -13.93 4.57
C ASP A 1009 -19.07 -15.31 4.78
N PRO A 1010 -18.75 -16.05 3.70
CA PRO A 1010 -18.14 -17.37 3.84
C PRO A 1010 -16.76 -17.31 4.50
N TRP A 1011 -16.02 -16.22 4.32
CA TRP A 1011 -14.68 -16.10 4.89
C TRP A 1011 -14.72 -15.92 6.42
N ASP A 1012 -15.74 -15.25 6.96
CA ASP A 1012 -15.96 -15.20 8.41
C ASP A 1012 -16.23 -16.60 8.99
N ALA A 1013 -16.91 -17.49 8.25
CA ALA A 1013 -17.09 -18.89 8.66
C ALA A 1013 -15.75 -19.66 8.69
N LEU A 1014 -14.95 -19.56 7.62
CA LEU A 1014 -13.65 -20.22 7.53
C LEU A 1014 -12.67 -19.77 8.62
N PHE A 1015 -12.60 -18.45 8.90
CA PHE A 1015 -11.75 -17.93 9.97
C PHE A 1015 -12.25 -18.31 11.37
N ARG A 1016 -13.57 -18.39 11.60
CA ARG A 1016 -14.11 -18.92 12.86
C ARG A 1016 -13.77 -20.39 13.06
N ALA A 1017 -13.85 -21.20 12.01
CA ALA A 1017 -13.45 -22.61 12.07
C ALA A 1017 -11.94 -22.76 12.36
N GLY A 1018 -11.10 -21.97 11.69
CA GLY A 1018 -9.67 -21.90 11.98
C GLY A 1018 -9.36 -21.52 13.43
N LYS A 1019 -10.14 -20.61 14.03
CA LYS A 1019 -9.99 -20.25 15.46
C LYS A 1019 -10.53 -21.33 16.40
N ARG A 1020 -11.57 -22.06 16.02
CA ARG A 1020 -12.15 -23.17 16.79
C ARG A 1020 -11.17 -24.34 16.91
N ASP A 1021 -10.47 -24.67 15.82
CA ASP A 1021 -9.64 -25.88 15.72
C ASP A 1021 -8.17 -25.66 16.15
N ARG A 1022 -7.80 -24.43 16.54
CA ARG A 1022 -6.43 -24.12 16.96
C ARG A 1022 -6.06 -24.75 18.31
N LYS A 1023 -4.76 -25.02 18.52
CA LYS A 1023 -4.21 -25.34 19.84
C LYS A 1023 -4.30 -24.12 20.77
N SER A 1024 -4.60 -24.31 22.06
CA SER A 1024 -4.73 -23.23 23.04
C SER A 1024 -3.46 -22.36 23.18
N GLU A 1025 -2.28 -22.99 23.09
CA GLU A 1025 -0.97 -22.35 23.25
C GLU A 1025 -0.57 -21.43 22.09
N ALA A 1026 -1.18 -21.59 20.90
CA ALA A 1026 -0.81 -20.83 19.71
C ALA A 1026 -1.43 -19.42 19.65
N GLY A 1027 -2.46 -19.14 20.47
CA GLY A 1027 -3.20 -17.88 20.48
C GLY A 1027 -3.81 -17.51 19.12
N ASP A 1028 -4.19 -16.24 18.96
CA ASP A 1028 -4.76 -15.69 17.70
C ASP A 1028 -3.72 -15.49 16.58
N LEU A 1029 -2.45 -15.90 16.76
CA LEU A 1029 -1.52 -16.02 15.64
C LEU A 1029 -2.02 -17.08 14.64
N VAL A 1030 -2.70 -18.12 15.14
CA VAL A 1030 -3.46 -19.08 14.34
C VAL A 1030 -4.96 -18.77 14.47
N PRO A 1031 -5.70 -18.61 13.36
CA PRO A 1031 -5.29 -18.79 11.96
C PRO A 1031 -4.83 -17.50 11.26
N PHE A 1032 -4.71 -16.37 11.96
CA PHE A 1032 -4.66 -15.06 11.30
C PHE A 1032 -3.29 -14.68 10.69
N TRP A 1033 -2.17 -15.19 11.21
CA TRP A 1033 -0.83 -14.98 10.64
C TRP A 1033 -0.18 -16.28 10.18
N ILE A 1034 -0.53 -17.41 10.81
CA ILE A 1034 0.01 -18.72 10.50
C ILE A 1034 -1.14 -19.73 10.42
N TYR A 1035 -1.16 -20.51 9.35
CA TYR A 1035 -2.04 -21.68 9.19
C TYR A 1035 -1.32 -22.73 8.33
N PRO A 1036 -0.50 -23.61 8.95
CA PRO A 1036 0.40 -24.52 8.24
C PRO A 1036 -0.34 -25.76 7.68
N GLU A 1037 -1.61 -25.93 8.04
CA GLU A 1037 -2.45 -27.04 7.57
C GLU A 1037 -2.92 -26.79 6.13
N GLY A 1038 -2.01 -27.01 5.16
CA GLY A 1038 -2.26 -26.94 3.73
C GLY A 1038 -0.96 -26.82 2.93
N ASP A 1039 -1.06 -26.87 1.60
CA ASP A 1039 0.11 -26.88 0.70
C ASP A 1039 0.69 -25.49 0.43
N SER A 1040 -0.06 -24.40 0.68
CA SER A 1040 0.42 -23.05 0.37
C SER A 1040 1.34 -22.53 1.48
N LYS A 1041 2.54 -22.11 1.08
CA LYS A 1041 3.58 -21.57 1.97
C LYS A 1041 4.08 -20.20 1.48
N ILE A 1042 4.80 -19.48 2.33
CA ILE A 1042 5.51 -18.28 1.94
C ILE A 1042 6.74 -18.70 1.13
N GLU A 1043 6.66 -18.55 -0.19
CA GLU A 1043 7.71 -18.97 -1.12
C GLU A 1043 8.86 -17.96 -1.15
N ARG A 1044 10.06 -18.40 -0.75
CA ARG A 1044 11.32 -17.68 -0.90
C ARG A 1044 12.05 -18.19 -2.15
N HIS A 1045 12.12 -17.35 -3.17
CA HIS A 1045 12.88 -17.60 -4.40
C HIS A 1045 14.22 -16.89 -4.35
N VAL A 1046 15.32 -17.63 -4.53
CA VAL A 1046 16.69 -17.11 -4.54
C VAL A 1046 17.35 -17.60 -5.82
N PRO A 1047 17.27 -16.83 -6.93
CA PRO A 1047 17.81 -17.25 -8.21
C PRO A 1047 19.33 -17.06 -8.25
N ALA A 1048 20.02 -17.83 -7.41
CA ALA A 1048 21.46 -17.85 -7.27
C ALA A 1048 22.09 -18.49 -8.50
N LEU A 1049 22.97 -17.73 -9.17
CA LEU A 1049 23.65 -18.25 -10.35
C LEU A 1049 24.52 -19.46 -9.98
N PRO A 1050 24.59 -20.49 -10.84
CA PRO A 1050 25.53 -21.59 -10.64
C PRO A 1050 26.95 -21.06 -10.44
N LEU A 1051 27.68 -21.63 -9.47
CA LEU A 1051 29.06 -21.26 -9.13
C LEU A 1051 29.23 -19.81 -8.63
N SER A 1052 28.17 -19.11 -8.22
CA SER A 1052 28.28 -17.80 -7.58
C SER A 1052 28.34 -17.91 -6.04
N ARG A 1053 28.96 -16.90 -5.42
CA ARG A 1053 28.97 -16.71 -3.95
C ARG A 1053 27.57 -16.48 -3.36
N ASP A 1054 26.54 -16.26 -4.19
CA ASP A 1054 25.18 -16.03 -3.72
C ASP A 1054 24.64 -17.25 -2.93
N ARG A 1055 25.04 -18.48 -3.31
CA ARG A 1055 24.62 -19.71 -2.62
C ARG A 1055 25.18 -19.81 -1.21
N GLU A 1056 26.46 -19.48 -1.05
CA GLU A 1056 27.14 -19.46 0.24
C GLU A 1056 26.55 -18.36 1.13
N LYS A 1057 26.40 -17.16 0.57
CA LYS A 1057 25.81 -16.01 1.26
C LYS A 1057 24.39 -16.29 1.76
N MET A 1058 23.56 -17.01 1.00
CA MET A 1058 22.22 -17.37 1.44
C MET A 1058 22.24 -18.30 2.67
N ASN A 1059 23.13 -19.29 2.66
CA ASN A 1059 23.30 -20.21 3.79
C ASN A 1059 23.80 -19.47 5.04
N GLU A 1060 24.73 -18.54 4.87
CA GLU A 1060 25.21 -17.66 5.95
C GLU A 1060 24.07 -16.80 6.50
N LEU A 1061 23.31 -16.10 5.65
CA LEU A 1061 22.18 -15.27 6.07
C LEU A 1061 21.12 -16.06 6.88
N LYS A 1062 20.82 -17.31 6.48
CA LYS A 1062 19.88 -18.18 7.22
C LYS A 1062 20.41 -18.54 8.60
N LYS A 1063 21.67 -18.98 8.69
CA LYS A 1063 22.29 -19.37 9.95
C LYS A 1063 22.43 -18.18 10.91
N SER A 1064 22.77 -17.01 10.37
CA SER A 1064 22.89 -15.78 11.15
C SER A 1064 21.56 -15.33 11.76
N LEU A 1065 20.39 -15.64 11.17
CA LEU A 1065 19.09 -15.22 11.72
C LEU A 1065 18.74 -15.92 13.05
N ALA A 1066 18.97 -17.24 13.15
CA ALA A 1066 18.70 -18.00 14.37
C ALA A 1066 19.66 -17.60 15.51
N VAL A 1067 20.95 -17.45 15.18
CA VAL A 1067 21.95 -17.04 16.17
C VAL A 1067 21.80 -15.57 16.55
N TYR A 1068 21.36 -14.71 15.63
CA TYR A 1068 21.03 -13.32 15.93
C TYR A 1068 20.05 -13.17 17.11
N ARG A 1069 19.04 -14.04 17.23
CA ARG A 1069 18.05 -13.99 18.32
C ARG A 1069 18.63 -14.39 19.68
N MET A 1070 19.66 -15.24 19.72
CA MET A 1070 20.38 -15.58 20.96
C MET A 1070 21.36 -14.48 21.39
N VAL A 1071 21.88 -13.71 20.43
CA VAL A 1071 22.95 -12.74 20.63
C VAL A 1071 22.38 -11.31 20.80
N PHE A 1072 21.08 -11.19 21.08
CA PHE A 1072 20.36 -9.92 21.21
C PHE A 1072 21.08 -8.94 22.15
N GLY A 1073 21.34 -7.71 21.66
CA GLY A 1073 21.99 -6.65 22.44
C GLY A 1073 23.48 -6.82 22.75
N GLN A 1074 24.17 -7.83 22.19
CA GLN A 1074 25.58 -8.13 22.48
C GLN A 1074 26.58 -7.36 21.58
N SER A 1075 27.82 -7.15 22.07
CA SER A 1075 28.93 -6.65 21.24
C SER A 1075 29.66 -7.77 20.49
N ARG A 1076 30.10 -7.49 19.26
CA ARG A 1076 30.71 -8.45 18.31
C ARG A 1076 29.83 -9.66 18.03
N GLN A 1077 28.59 -9.38 17.61
CA GLN A 1077 27.58 -10.41 17.35
C GLN A 1077 28.00 -11.41 16.25
N GLU A 1078 28.84 -10.99 15.29
CA GLU A 1078 29.34 -11.84 14.20
C GLU A 1078 30.31 -12.94 14.68
N ASP A 1079 31.21 -12.61 15.61
CA ASP A 1079 32.15 -13.58 16.17
C ASP A 1079 31.39 -14.62 17.03
N LEU A 1080 30.39 -14.15 17.78
CA LEU A 1080 29.57 -15.00 18.66
C LEU A 1080 28.60 -15.87 17.86
N ALA A 1081 27.80 -15.25 16.99
CA ALA A 1081 27.64 -15.63 15.58
C ALA A 1081 28.23 -16.97 15.14
N ALA A 1082 29.40 -16.84 14.52
CA ALA A 1082 30.18 -17.91 13.94
C ALA A 1082 30.58 -18.99 14.96
N PHE A 1083 30.86 -18.60 16.21
CA PHE A 1083 31.20 -19.54 17.27
C PHE A 1083 30.03 -20.49 17.60
N LEU A 1084 28.84 -19.92 17.84
CA LEU A 1084 27.64 -20.68 18.23
C LEU A 1084 27.17 -21.60 17.10
N ILE A 1085 27.26 -21.16 15.83
CA ILE A 1085 26.96 -21.97 14.64
C ILE A 1085 27.81 -23.25 14.60
N ASN A 1086 29.06 -23.19 15.09
CA ASN A 1086 29.97 -24.33 15.07
C ASN A 1086 29.90 -25.21 16.32
N CYS A 1087 29.26 -24.74 17.40
CA CYS A 1087 29.30 -25.40 18.71
C CYS A 1087 27.96 -25.97 19.20
N LEU A 1088 26.81 -25.51 18.69
CA LEU A 1088 25.49 -25.89 19.19
C LEU A 1088 24.69 -26.76 18.20
N ASN A 1089 23.95 -27.74 18.73
CA ASN A 1089 22.87 -28.44 18.04
C ASN A 1089 21.57 -27.62 18.13
N ASN A 1090 20.63 -27.78 17.18
CA ASN A 1090 19.40 -27.00 17.11
C ASN A 1090 18.56 -27.01 18.41
N GLU A 1091 18.43 -28.16 19.09
CA GLU A 1091 17.63 -28.26 20.34
C GLU A 1091 18.22 -27.47 21.52
N SER A 1092 19.55 -27.32 21.58
CA SER A 1092 20.22 -26.54 22.63
C SER A 1092 20.09 -25.03 22.40
N MET A 1093 19.92 -24.60 21.15
CA MET A 1093 19.73 -23.18 20.81
C MET A 1093 18.37 -22.67 21.29
N ASP A 1094 17.32 -23.49 21.23
CA ASP A 1094 15.95 -23.09 21.55
C ASP A 1094 15.76 -22.67 23.02
N ASN A 1095 16.45 -23.31 23.96
CA ASN A 1095 16.35 -23.00 25.39
C ASN A 1095 17.08 -21.69 25.79
N LEU A 1096 18.02 -21.22 24.96
CA LEU A 1096 18.87 -20.06 25.24
C LEU A 1096 18.44 -18.79 24.48
N MET A 1097 17.35 -18.86 23.70
CA MET A 1097 16.77 -17.67 23.07
C MET A 1097 16.11 -16.77 24.12
N ILE A 1098 16.41 -15.46 24.07
CA ILE A 1098 15.82 -14.46 24.96
C ILE A 1098 14.35 -14.26 24.57
N ASP A 1099 13.45 -14.49 25.51
CA ASP A 1099 12.02 -14.27 25.36
C ASP A 1099 11.61 -12.94 26.00
N LEU A 1100 11.02 -12.04 25.19
CA LEU A 1100 10.50 -10.75 25.64
C LEU A 1100 9.00 -10.63 25.37
N SER A 1101 8.31 -11.75 25.17
CA SER A 1101 6.84 -11.76 25.12
C SER A 1101 6.25 -11.23 26.44
N PRO A 1102 5.04 -10.63 26.39
CA PRO A 1102 4.34 -10.22 27.60
C PRO A 1102 4.14 -11.42 28.55
N PRO A 1103 4.45 -11.29 29.85
CA PRO A 1103 4.19 -12.36 30.80
C PRO A 1103 2.68 -12.58 30.95
N SER A 1104 2.24 -13.83 30.88
CA SER A 1104 0.86 -14.23 31.15
C SER A 1104 0.56 -14.13 32.66
N ASP A 1105 -0.54 -13.47 33.03
CA ASP A 1105 -0.95 -13.20 34.42
C ASP A 1105 -1.20 -14.48 35.26
N GLU A 1106 -1.04 -15.69 34.70
CA GLU A 1106 -1.14 -16.96 35.43
C GLU A 1106 0.12 -17.34 36.24
N LYS A 1107 1.24 -16.63 36.07
CA LYS A 1107 2.41 -16.79 36.96
C LYS A 1107 2.58 -15.56 37.83
N GLY A 1108 1.79 -15.50 38.90
CA GLY A 1108 2.11 -14.65 40.05
C GLY A 1108 3.54 -14.89 40.54
N PRO A 1109 4.16 -13.91 41.21
CA PRO A 1109 5.57 -14.00 41.59
C PRO A 1109 5.80 -15.26 42.42
N ILE A 1110 6.69 -16.12 41.96
CA ILE A 1110 7.28 -17.17 42.80
C ILE A 1110 8.15 -16.42 43.80
N SER A 1111 7.60 -16.25 45.00
CA SER A 1111 8.26 -15.64 46.17
C SER A 1111 9.52 -16.37 46.58
#